data_AF-A0A2V2CGU9-F1
#
_entry.id   AF-A0A2V2CGU9-F1
#
_cell.length_a   1.000
_cell.length_b   1.000
_cell.length_c   1.000
_cell.angle_alpha   90.00
_cell.angle_beta   90.00
_cell.angle_gamma   90.00
#
_symmetry.space_group_name_H-M   'P 1'
#
loop_
_entity.id
_entity.type
_entity.pdbx_description
1 polymer ?
#
loop_
_entity_poly.entity_id
_entity_poly.type
_entity_poly.pdbx_seq_one_letter_code
_entity_poly.pdbx_strand_id
1 'polypeptide(L)'
;MAERDEEMIRGTVQSIVFQNAENGYTVLRLRTEGGDQITVTGTIPMTLVGERLVIAGKWGRHPSHGPQFEAEFLERLMPETTQEIFSYLSSRAVKGIGAKTAAKIVERFGAQSLDVLENEPSRLAEIPGITRSKAAEMSASFRRQSGVRRLIEFLTIHRLPPELAVRLYRIYGPDAQDALRDDPYLLVDPYYGADFAAVDAFALELELPADDERRVEAGVLFELSFNLNHGHTFIPAEKLCAATAALLRLEPEIIRAGMTRLSEQERMVVDRVAGLEACYLPQFYEAEEYVCRRILQMTGELEAPSNLESLVDRAEQIQSLTYAAQQREAIRMAAQRQLLIVTGGPGTGKTTVMSGILALYDQMKVKTLLAAPTGRAAKRLAECTGREASTIHRLLESQFDEETGMMSFFHDEDEPLPCDALIVDETSMVDLQLMTALLRALKPKCRLILVGDPDQLPSVGAGNLFADLIRSGRVETVRLTEIFRQASQSLIVMNAHAVNHGELPVLNRTDRDFFFLRRRDPEAVVQTIAQLCQTRLPKNMGIPATEIQVLSPTRKGETGTKNLNLALQAVLNPPAAGKKEKRYGDFSFREGDRVMQIRNNYDILWKNPNGLGAGTGIFNGDIGVIVQIDYETELVTVDFDDKRAEYAFDLLGELEPAYAMTIHKSQGSEYRAVILSAFAGSPYLLTRSVLYTAITRARELLIVVGDEEVLAAMVRNDRRQKRYSGLKLRLEEGTA
;
A
#
# COMPACT_ATOMS: atom_id res chain seq x y z
N MET A 1 6.34 38.33 10.12
CA MET A 1 6.79 37.55 8.96
C MET A 1 8.15 38.08 8.59
N ALA A 2 9.19 37.26 8.64
CA ALA A 2 10.50 37.63 8.09
C ALA A 2 10.43 37.31 6.60
N GLU A 3 10.51 38.33 5.75
CA GLU A 3 10.79 38.16 4.32
C GLU A 3 12.11 37.38 4.22
N ARG A 4 12.05 36.16 3.67
CA ARG A 4 13.23 35.43 3.25
C ARG A 4 13.49 35.87 1.80
N ASP A 5 14.69 36.39 1.54
CA ASP A 5 15.11 36.81 0.20
C ASP A 5 15.12 35.60 -0.75
N GLU A 6 14.07 35.45 -1.56
CA GLU A 6 14.06 34.53 -2.70
C GLU A 6 14.87 35.17 -3.84
N GLU A 7 15.92 34.48 -4.32
CA GLU A 7 16.67 34.94 -5.50
C GLU A 7 15.95 34.50 -6.78
N MET A 8 15.98 35.35 -7.81
CA MET A 8 15.39 35.05 -9.11
C MET A 8 16.50 34.90 -10.17
N ILE A 9 16.50 33.79 -10.89
CA ILE A 9 17.45 33.48 -11.96
C ILE A 9 16.71 33.28 -13.29
N ARG A 10 17.27 33.84 -14.36
CA ARG A 10 16.76 33.69 -15.74
C ARG A 10 17.82 33.06 -16.61
N GLY A 11 17.45 32.05 -17.40
CA GLY A 11 18.39 31.39 -18.30
C GLY A 11 17.79 30.34 -19.22
N THR A 12 18.63 29.78 -20.09
CA THR A 12 18.27 28.72 -21.05
C THR A 12 18.81 27.38 -20.59
N VAL A 13 17.98 26.34 -20.65
CA VAL A 13 18.38 24.95 -20.36
C VAL A 13 19.37 24.46 -21.42
N GLN A 14 20.60 24.19 -21.02
CA GLN A 14 21.63 23.66 -21.92
C GLN A 14 21.65 22.14 -21.98
N SER A 15 21.45 21.48 -20.85
CA SER A 15 21.40 20.03 -20.74
C SER A 15 20.58 19.60 -19.54
N ILE A 16 19.95 18.44 -19.66
CA ILE A 16 19.25 17.77 -18.58
C ILE A 16 20.18 16.67 -18.08
N VAL A 17 20.53 16.73 -16.81
CA VAL A 17 21.41 15.76 -16.15
C VAL A 17 20.60 14.55 -15.69
N PHE A 18 19.42 14.81 -15.12
CA PHE A 18 18.49 13.79 -14.64
C PHE A 18 17.07 14.33 -14.71
N GLN A 19 16.10 13.46 -15.00
CA GLN A 19 14.68 13.78 -14.92
C GLN A 19 13.89 12.53 -14.54
N ASN A 20 13.14 12.62 -13.44
CA ASN A 20 12.14 11.64 -13.07
C ASN A 20 10.83 11.96 -13.80
N ALA A 21 10.29 10.98 -14.51
CA ALA A 21 9.07 11.13 -15.32
C ALA A 21 7.76 11.08 -14.50
N GLU A 22 7.78 10.51 -13.31
CA GLU A 22 6.63 10.32 -12.42
C GLU A 22 6.38 11.53 -11.52
N ASN A 23 7.41 12.01 -10.82
CA ASN A 23 7.29 13.14 -9.88
C ASN A 23 7.78 14.48 -10.45
N GLY A 24 8.36 14.48 -11.66
CA GLY A 24 8.82 15.69 -12.32
C GLY A 24 10.14 16.26 -11.80
N TYR A 25 10.79 15.63 -10.82
CA TYR A 25 12.08 16.09 -10.30
C TYR A 25 13.13 16.10 -11.41
N THR A 26 13.79 17.24 -11.60
CA THR A 26 14.73 17.46 -12.69
C THR A 26 15.99 18.13 -12.16
N VAL A 27 17.13 17.62 -12.60
CA VAL A 27 18.46 18.25 -12.42
C VAL A 27 18.91 18.71 -13.80
N LEU A 28 19.12 20.02 -13.96
CA LEU A 28 19.47 20.60 -15.25
C LEU A 28 20.64 21.58 -15.13
N ARG A 29 21.31 21.81 -16.26
CA ARG A 29 22.29 22.89 -16.44
C ARG A 29 21.62 24.06 -17.12
N LEU A 30 21.52 25.18 -16.40
CA LEU A 30 20.97 26.43 -16.91
C LEU A 30 22.12 27.38 -17.25
N ARG A 31 22.12 27.93 -18.47
CA ARG A 31 22.96 29.08 -18.81
C ARG A 31 22.17 30.35 -18.52
N THR A 32 22.60 31.11 -17.54
CA THR A 32 21.98 32.38 -17.17
C THR A 32 22.12 33.43 -18.28
N GLU A 33 21.30 34.47 -18.26
CA GLU A 33 21.43 35.60 -19.20
C GLU A 33 22.78 36.33 -19.07
N GLY A 34 23.40 36.28 -17.88
CA GLY A 34 24.75 36.80 -17.63
C GLY A 34 25.87 35.93 -18.23
N GLY A 35 25.56 34.76 -18.78
CA GLY A 35 26.51 33.84 -19.39
C GLY A 35 27.05 32.74 -18.47
N ASP A 36 26.75 32.81 -17.17
CA ASP A 36 27.17 31.81 -16.20
C ASP A 36 26.38 30.50 -16.35
N GLN A 37 27.05 29.37 -16.12
CA GLN A 37 26.43 28.06 -16.13
C GLN A 37 26.19 27.58 -14.70
N ILE A 38 24.94 27.34 -14.35
CA ILE A 38 24.52 26.91 -13.01
C ILE A 38 23.80 25.57 -13.06
N THR A 39 23.80 24.84 -11.94
CA THR A 39 22.99 23.63 -11.77
C THR A 39 21.70 24.01 -11.07
N VAL A 40 20.56 23.65 -11.65
CA VAL A 40 19.24 23.86 -11.04
C VAL A 40 18.63 22.51 -10.71
N THR A 41 18.03 22.40 -9.53
CA THR A 41 17.34 21.20 -9.04
C THR A 41 15.95 21.56 -8.54
N GLY A 42 14.96 20.70 -8.78
CA GLY A 42 13.59 20.91 -8.29
C GLY A 42 12.56 20.14 -9.12
N THR A 43 11.29 20.33 -8.81
CA THR A 43 10.18 19.72 -9.56
C THR A 43 9.93 20.52 -10.84
N ILE A 44 10.58 20.12 -11.93
CA ILE A 44 10.51 20.77 -13.26
C ILE A 44 10.11 19.73 -14.34
N PRO A 45 8.89 19.15 -14.25
CA PRO A 45 8.48 18.03 -15.12
C PRO A 45 8.52 18.42 -16.60
N MET A 46 8.84 17.46 -17.48
CA MET A 46 8.85 17.66 -18.93
C MET A 46 9.73 18.82 -19.44
N THR A 47 10.78 19.20 -18.70
CA THR A 47 11.78 20.16 -19.18
C THR A 47 12.47 19.66 -20.46
N LEU A 48 12.78 20.57 -21.39
CA LEU A 48 13.58 20.28 -22.58
C LEU A 48 14.81 21.18 -22.71
N VAL A 49 15.82 20.67 -23.42
CA VAL A 49 16.99 21.45 -23.83
C VAL A 49 16.55 22.57 -24.78
N GLY A 50 17.01 23.79 -24.50
CA GLY A 50 16.67 25.01 -25.23
C GLY A 50 15.53 25.82 -24.63
N GLU A 51 14.84 25.33 -23.59
CA GLU A 51 13.79 26.09 -22.90
C GLU A 51 14.37 27.25 -22.09
N ARG A 52 13.68 28.40 -22.06
CA ARG A 52 13.98 29.48 -21.13
C ARG A 52 13.15 29.30 -19.87
N LEU A 53 13.82 29.43 -18.73
CA LEU A 53 13.21 29.35 -17.41
C LEU A 53 13.51 30.63 -16.63
N VAL A 54 12.48 31.15 -15.97
CA VAL A 54 12.59 32.11 -14.86
C VAL A 54 12.34 31.32 -13.59
N ILE A 55 13.31 31.31 -12.69
CA ILE A 55 13.33 30.42 -11.54
C ILE A 55 13.52 31.26 -10.29
N ALA A 56 12.57 31.20 -9.37
CA ALA A 56 12.73 31.75 -8.03
C ALA A 56 13.05 30.62 -7.05
N GLY A 57 14.02 30.84 -6.18
CA GLY A 57 14.48 29.80 -5.29
C GLY A 57 15.66 30.22 -4.44
N LYS A 58 16.41 29.22 -3.97
CA LYS A 58 17.51 29.42 -3.01
C LYS A 58 18.74 28.62 -3.39
N TRP A 59 19.91 29.14 -3.03
CA TRP A 59 21.15 28.39 -3.14
C TRP A 59 21.24 27.31 -2.07
N GLY A 60 21.25 26.06 -2.52
CA GLY A 60 21.64 24.90 -1.74
C GLY A 60 23.08 24.49 -2.05
N ARG A 61 23.62 23.58 -1.25
CA ARG A 61 24.92 22.96 -1.51
C ARG A 61 24.79 21.44 -1.42
N HIS A 62 24.91 20.78 -2.57
CA HIS A 62 24.92 19.33 -2.61
C HIS A 62 26.25 18.80 -2.07
N PRO A 63 26.25 17.82 -1.15
CA PRO A 63 27.46 17.31 -0.50
C PRO A 63 28.55 16.82 -1.48
N SER A 64 28.15 16.28 -2.64
CA SER A 64 29.04 15.72 -3.65
C SER A 64 29.10 16.50 -4.97
N HIS A 65 28.17 17.43 -5.24
CA HIS A 65 28.08 18.14 -6.53
C HIS A 65 28.24 19.66 -6.44
N GLY A 66 28.48 20.19 -5.24
CA GLY A 66 28.77 21.61 -5.04
C GLY A 66 27.51 22.49 -5.01
N PRO A 67 27.62 23.80 -5.32
CA PRO A 67 26.49 24.72 -5.26
C PRO A 67 25.43 24.38 -6.31
N GLN A 68 24.17 24.32 -5.88
CA GLN A 68 23.00 24.08 -6.72
C GLN A 68 21.93 25.10 -6.37
N PHE A 69 21.16 25.51 -7.37
CA PHE A 69 20.02 26.39 -7.17
C PHE A 69 18.76 25.54 -7.07
N GLU A 70 18.14 25.51 -5.88
CA GLU A 70 16.91 24.77 -5.63
C GLU A 70 15.72 25.64 -6.07
N ALA A 71 15.02 25.20 -7.12
CA ALA A 71 13.83 25.86 -7.66
C ALA A 71 12.64 25.65 -6.72
N GLU A 72 12.05 26.74 -6.23
CA GLU A 72 10.81 26.73 -5.45
C GLU A 72 9.62 27.16 -6.31
N PHE A 73 9.85 28.12 -7.20
CA PHE A 73 8.90 28.54 -8.24
C PHE A 73 9.61 28.61 -9.59
N LEU A 74 8.87 28.30 -10.65
CA LEU A 74 9.36 28.46 -12.01
C LEU A 74 8.27 28.96 -12.95
N GLU A 75 8.68 29.79 -13.89
CA GLU A 75 7.89 30.23 -15.04
C GLU A 75 8.67 29.83 -16.29
N ARG A 76 7.98 29.19 -17.25
CA ARG A 76 8.60 28.81 -18.53
C ARG A 76 8.31 29.89 -19.55
N LEU A 77 9.37 30.35 -20.20
CA LEU A 77 9.25 31.24 -21.33
C LEU A 77 9.41 30.42 -22.60
N MET A 78 8.49 30.64 -23.55
CA MET A 78 8.63 30.10 -24.89
C MET A 78 9.89 30.70 -25.54
N PRO A 79 10.67 29.92 -26.30
CA PRO A 79 11.86 30.45 -26.95
C PRO A 79 11.46 31.46 -28.03
N GLU A 80 12.09 32.63 -28.01
CA GLU A 80 11.73 33.77 -28.86
C GLU A 80 12.69 33.95 -30.03
N THR A 81 13.95 33.52 -29.84
CA THR A 81 14.97 33.66 -30.88
C THR A 81 14.98 32.46 -31.81
N THR A 82 15.32 32.71 -33.07
CA THR A 82 15.46 31.69 -34.13
C THR A 82 16.37 30.53 -33.71
N GLN A 83 17.46 30.82 -32.98
CA GLN A 83 18.41 29.81 -32.52
C GLN A 83 17.83 28.94 -31.39
N GLU A 84 17.12 29.53 -30.43
CA GLU A 84 16.48 28.80 -29.33
C GLU A 84 15.32 27.93 -29.85
N ILE A 85 14.49 28.46 -30.76
CA ILE A 85 13.40 27.71 -31.40
C ILE A 85 13.97 26.51 -32.18
N PHE A 86 15.07 26.70 -32.89
CA PHE A 86 15.75 25.60 -33.58
C PHE A 86 16.24 24.52 -32.61
N SER A 87 16.89 24.91 -31.52
CA SER A 87 17.35 23.98 -30.48
C SER A 87 16.18 23.22 -29.84
N TYR A 88 15.11 23.93 -29.51
CA TYR A 88 13.89 23.36 -28.94
C TYR A 88 13.26 22.31 -29.87
N LEU A 89 13.00 22.64 -31.14
CA LEU A 89 12.41 21.71 -32.10
C LEU A 89 13.35 20.55 -32.45
N SER A 90 14.66 20.79 -32.44
CA SER A 90 15.68 19.76 -32.72
C SER A 90 15.85 18.77 -31.58
N SER A 91 15.43 19.12 -30.36
CA SER A 91 15.44 18.23 -29.18
C SER A 91 14.45 17.05 -29.31
N ARG A 92 13.67 16.99 -30.40
CA ARG A 92 12.54 16.08 -30.59
C ARG A 92 11.41 16.32 -29.58
N ALA A 93 11.29 17.56 -29.10
CA ALA A 93 10.15 18.05 -28.33
C ALA A 93 8.83 17.55 -28.93
N VAL A 94 8.70 17.70 -30.26
CA VAL A 94 7.51 17.38 -31.02
C VAL A 94 7.73 16.12 -31.84
N LYS A 95 6.83 15.15 -31.69
CA LYS A 95 6.89 13.89 -32.45
C LYS A 95 6.85 14.20 -33.95
N GLY A 96 7.81 13.63 -34.70
CA GLY A 96 7.93 13.83 -36.14
C GLY A 96 8.82 15.01 -36.57
N ILE A 97 9.32 15.83 -35.63
CA ILE A 97 10.26 16.92 -35.91
C ILE A 97 11.67 16.53 -35.41
N GLY A 98 12.59 16.27 -36.35
CA GLY A 98 14.02 16.12 -36.07
C GLY A 98 14.81 17.32 -36.57
N ALA A 99 16.11 17.40 -36.26
CA ALA A 99 16.98 18.55 -36.57
C ALA A 99 16.86 19.08 -38.01
N LYS A 100 16.77 18.19 -39.02
CA LYS A 100 16.61 18.59 -40.43
C LYS A 100 15.24 19.25 -40.72
N THR A 101 14.19 18.80 -40.05
CA THR A 101 12.84 19.36 -40.20
C THR A 101 12.71 20.65 -39.41
N ALA A 102 13.28 20.70 -38.20
CA ALA A 102 13.39 21.91 -37.40
C ALA A 102 14.11 23.02 -38.17
N ALA A 103 15.23 22.72 -38.84
CA ALA A 103 15.95 23.69 -39.67
C ALA A 103 15.05 24.32 -40.74
N LYS A 104 14.29 23.50 -41.47
CA LYS A 104 13.37 23.97 -42.52
C LYS A 104 12.22 24.82 -41.97
N ILE A 105 11.66 24.43 -40.82
CA ILE A 105 10.57 25.17 -40.17
C ILE A 105 11.06 26.56 -39.73
N VAL A 106 12.26 26.61 -39.14
CA VAL A 106 12.87 27.85 -38.65
C VAL A 106 13.37 28.74 -39.79
N GLU A 107 13.93 28.17 -40.85
CA GLU A 107 14.32 28.90 -42.07
C GLU A 107 13.12 29.58 -42.74
N ARG A 108 11.96 28.91 -42.74
CA ARG A 108 10.74 29.42 -43.38
C ARG A 108 9.97 30.42 -42.53
N PHE A 109 9.83 30.17 -41.23
CA PHE A 109 8.93 30.93 -40.35
C PHE A 109 9.65 31.74 -39.26
N GLY A 110 10.96 31.58 -39.08
CA GLY A 110 11.76 32.36 -38.14
C GLY A 110 11.23 32.30 -36.71
N ALA A 111 11.04 33.47 -36.08
CA ALA A 111 10.50 33.57 -34.73
C ALA A 111 9.02 33.12 -34.62
N GLN A 112 8.28 33.03 -35.74
CA GLN A 112 6.88 32.61 -35.77
C GLN A 112 6.70 31.10 -35.87
N SER A 113 7.77 30.31 -35.90
CA SER A 113 7.69 28.86 -36.11
C SER A 113 6.80 28.13 -35.10
N LEU A 114 6.81 28.52 -33.83
CA LEU A 114 5.99 27.89 -32.79
C LEU A 114 4.52 28.29 -32.90
N ASP A 115 4.23 29.55 -33.21
CA ASP A 115 2.87 30.03 -33.45
C ASP A 115 2.23 29.36 -34.67
N VAL A 116 2.99 29.20 -35.76
CA VAL A 116 2.54 28.44 -36.93
C VAL A 116 2.32 26.97 -36.60
N LEU A 117 3.16 26.39 -35.73
CA LEU A 117 3.02 25.01 -35.28
C LEU A 117 1.77 24.80 -34.42
N GLU A 118 1.41 25.79 -33.60
CA GLU A 118 0.23 25.75 -32.73
C GLU A 118 -1.05 26.08 -33.49
N ASN A 119 -1.08 27.18 -34.23
CA ASN A 119 -2.32 27.81 -34.69
C ASN A 119 -2.59 27.63 -36.20
N GLU A 120 -1.54 27.45 -37.02
CA GLU A 120 -1.66 27.44 -38.48
C GLU A 120 -1.03 26.19 -39.14
N PRO A 121 -1.48 24.96 -38.80
CA PRO A 121 -0.86 23.72 -39.29
C PRO A 121 -0.83 23.63 -40.82
N SER A 122 -1.79 24.24 -41.53
CA SER A 122 -1.81 24.26 -43.00
C SER A 122 -0.57 24.91 -43.62
N ARG A 123 0.03 25.90 -42.95
CA ARG A 123 1.23 26.61 -43.45
C ARG A 123 2.47 25.75 -43.39
N LEU A 124 2.56 24.81 -42.44
CA LEU A 124 3.68 23.85 -42.39
C LEU A 124 3.77 22.98 -43.66
N ALA A 125 2.65 22.75 -44.33
CA ALA A 125 2.61 22.01 -45.59
C ALA A 125 3.19 22.79 -46.80
N GLU A 126 3.53 24.07 -46.64
CA GLU A 126 4.31 24.83 -47.61
C GLU A 126 5.78 24.36 -47.69
N ILE A 127 6.26 23.66 -46.66
CA ILE A 127 7.64 23.17 -46.60
C ILE A 127 7.77 21.86 -47.40
N PRO A 128 8.71 21.78 -48.37
CA PRO A 128 8.94 20.56 -49.14
C PRO A 128 9.27 19.36 -48.24
N GLY A 129 8.40 18.34 -48.31
CA GLY A 129 8.49 17.09 -47.53
C GLY A 129 7.59 17.01 -46.30
N ILE A 130 6.75 18.03 -46.05
CA ILE A 130 5.71 18.00 -45.02
C ILE A 130 4.34 17.94 -45.72
N THR A 131 3.61 16.84 -45.56
CA THR A 131 2.24 16.71 -46.08
C THR A 131 1.24 17.38 -45.13
N ARG A 132 0.02 17.70 -45.59
CA ARG A 132 -1.04 18.24 -44.71
C ARG A 132 -1.35 17.33 -43.52
N SER A 133 -1.36 16.01 -43.74
CA SER A 133 -1.56 15.02 -42.66
C SER A 133 -0.42 15.08 -41.63
N LYS A 134 0.83 15.12 -42.09
CA LYS A 134 2.01 15.23 -41.22
C LYS A 134 2.05 16.55 -40.45
N ALA A 135 1.64 17.64 -41.08
CA ALA A 135 1.52 18.95 -40.44
C ALA A 135 0.46 18.96 -39.33
N ALA A 136 -0.69 18.33 -39.56
CA ALA A 136 -1.72 18.17 -38.54
C ALA A 136 -1.24 17.31 -37.36
N GLU A 137 -0.52 16.21 -37.62
CA GLU A 137 0.06 15.36 -36.57
C GLU A 137 1.10 16.11 -35.72
N MET A 138 1.99 16.89 -36.36
CA MET A 138 2.98 17.72 -35.68
C MET A 138 2.31 18.77 -34.79
N SER A 139 1.30 19.47 -35.31
CA SER A 139 0.55 20.47 -34.55
C SER A 139 -0.21 19.86 -33.37
N ALA A 140 -0.88 18.72 -33.58
CA ALA A 140 -1.57 18.00 -32.52
C ALA A 140 -0.61 17.53 -31.42
N SER A 141 0.57 17.01 -31.80
CA SER A 141 1.61 16.63 -30.85
C SER A 141 2.13 17.83 -30.05
N PHE A 142 2.32 18.99 -30.71
CA PHE A 142 2.79 20.20 -30.04
C PHE A 142 1.74 20.77 -29.09
N ARG A 143 0.47 20.91 -29.53
CA ARG A 143 -0.64 21.37 -28.69
C ARG A 143 -0.80 20.52 -27.44
N ARG A 144 -0.73 19.19 -27.58
CA ARG A 144 -0.80 18.27 -26.43
C ARG A 144 0.31 18.55 -25.43
N GLN A 145 1.55 18.65 -25.89
CA GLN A 145 2.69 18.88 -25.01
C GLN A 145 2.63 20.27 -24.33
N SER A 146 2.33 21.32 -25.10
CA SER A 146 2.17 22.68 -24.58
C SER A 146 1.01 22.78 -23.59
N GLY A 147 -0.11 22.10 -23.85
CA GLY A 147 -1.26 22.06 -22.96
C GLY A 147 -0.98 21.37 -21.63
N VAL A 148 -0.34 20.19 -21.65
CA VAL A 148 0.07 19.49 -20.41
C VAL A 148 1.03 20.35 -19.58
N ARG A 149 1.96 21.06 -20.22
CA ARG A 149 2.91 21.96 -19.54
C ARG A 149 2.25 23.15 -18.89
N ARG A 150 1.35 23.83 -19.60
CA ARG A 150 0.53 24.90 -19.03
C ARG A 150 -0.23 24.40 -17.81
N LEU A 151 -0.74 23.17 -17.86
CA LEU A 151 -1.44 22.57 -16.73
C LEU A 151 -0.52 22.24 -15.55
N ILE A 152 0.68 21.72 -15.80
CA ILE A 152 1.73 21.55 -14.76
C ILE A 152 1.99 22.88 -14.05
N GLU A 153 2.19 23.96 -14.80
CA GLU A 153 2.47 25.28 -14.25
C GLU A 153 1.31 25.78 -13.40
N PHE A 154 0.09 25.68 -13.94
CA PHE A 154 -1.13 26.03 -13.22
C PHE A 154 -1.25 25.28 -11.89
N LEU A 155 -1.09 23.96 -11.90
CA LEU A 155 -1.13 23.15 -10.67
C LEU A 155 -0.03 23.56 -9.69
N THR A 156 1.19 23.78 -10.17
CA THR A 156 2.33 24.15 -9.33
C THR A 156 2.13 25.51 -8.65
N ILE A 157 1.62 26.51 -9.39
CA ILE A 157 1.31 27.85 -8.86
C ILE A 157 0.29 27.74 -7.71
N HIS A 158 -0.72 26.90 -7.87
CA HIS A 158 -1.76 26.64 -6.88
C HIS A 158 -1.37 25.56 -5.85
N ARG A 159 -0.10 25.15 -5.80
CA ARG A 159 0.45 24.16 -4.84
C ARG A 159 -0.24 22.79 -4.90
N LEU A 160 -0.75 22.44 -6.07
CA LEU A 160 -1.30 21.13 -6.39
C LEU A 160 -0.22 20.23 -6.99
N PRO A 161 -0.32 18.89 -6.84
CA PRO A 161 0.69 17.97 -7.35
C PRO A 161 0.78 18.01 -8.89
N PRO A 162 1.95 18.31 -9.49
CA PRO A 162 2.09 18.47 -10.95
C PRO A 162 1.90 17.16 -11.73
N GLU A 163 2.08 16.00 -11.08
CA GLU A 163 1.82 14.67 -11.65
C GLU A 163 0.36 14.46 -12.07
N LEU A 164 -0.58 15.26 -11.56
CA LEU A 164 -1.99 15.20 -11.97
C LEU A 164 -2.20 15.72 -13.40
N ALA A 165 -1.31 16.56 -13.92
CA ALA A 165 -1.48 17.21 -15.22
C ALA A 165 -1.65 16.23 -16.39
N VAL A 166 -0.89 15.13 -16.38
CA VAL A 166 -0.96 14.13 -17.46
C VAL A 166 -2.33 13.45 -17.47
N ARG A 167 -2.83 13.07 -16.28
CA ARG A 167 -4.14 12.43 -16.10
C ARG A 167 -5.28 13.37 -16.46
N LEU A 168 -5.22 14.62 -16.01
CA LEU A 168 -6.20 15.65 -16.33
C LEU A 168 -6.26 15.94 -17.83
N TYR A 169 -5.10 16.15 -18.46
CA TYR A 169 -5.04 16.43 -19.90
C TYR A 169 -5.48 15.22 -20.74
N ARG A 170 -5.33 13.99 -20.25
CA ARG A 170 -5.85 12.81 -20.93
C ARG A 170 -7.37 12.84 -21.05
N ILE A 171 -8.06 13.31 -20.01
CA ILE A 171 -9.54 13.34 -19.94
C ILE A 171 -10.09 14.62 -20.58
N TYR A 172 -9.59 15.78 -20.18
CA TYR A 172 -10.15 17.08 -20.57
C TYR A 172 -9.39 17.77 -21.71
N GLY A 173 -8.21 17.25 -22.08
CA GLY A 173 -7.41 17.83 -23.16
C GLY A 173 -7.08 19.30 -22.92
N PRO A 174 -7.21 20.17 -23.95
CA PRO A 174 -6.96 21.60 -23.83
C PRO A 174 -7.81 22.31 -22.77
N ASP A 175 -9.00 21.78 -22.45
CA ASP A 175 -9.99 22.40 -21.56
C ASP A 175 -9.77 22.03 -20.08
N ALA A 176 -8.68 21.30 -19.77
CA ALA A 176 -8.41 20.82 -18.42
C ALA A 176 -8.29 21.94 -17.37
N GLN A 177 -7.73 23.09 -17.72
CA GLN A 177 -7.66 24.23 -16.79
C GLN A 177 -9.04 24.84 -16.54
N ASP A 178 -9.87 24.95 -17.59
CA ASP A 178 -11.21 25.49 -17.46
C ASP A 178 -12.10 24.55 -16.65
N ALA A 179 -12.00 23.23 -16.88
CA ALA A 179 -12.67 22.22 -16.07
C ALA A 179 -12.30 22.31 -14.57
N LEU A 180 -11.03 22.60 -14.24
CA LEU A 180 -10.62 22.79 -12.84
C LEU A 180 -11.08 24.10 -12.22
N ARG A 181 -11.23 25.16 -13.02
CA ARG A 181 -11.83 26.42 -12.55
C ARG A 181 -13.32 26.25 -12.33
N ASP A 182 -13.98 25.49 -13.19
CA ASP A 182 -15.40 25.18 -13.11
C ASP A 182 -15.69 24.20 -11.97
N ASP A 183 -14.86 23.22 -11.69
CA ASP A 183 -15.01 22.34 -10.53
C ASP A 183 -13.63 21.88 -10.00
N PRO A 184 -13.09 22.58 -8.98
CA PRO A 184 -11.83 22.19 -8.35
C PRO A 184 -11.89 20.79 -7.71
N TYR A 185 -13.07 20.37 -7.24
CA TYR A 185 -13.24 19.15 -6.47
C TYR A 185 -13.19 17.87 -7.32
N LEU A 186 -13.14 18.00 -8.65
CA LEU A 186 -12.78 16.91 -9.55
C LEU A 186 -11.47 16.22 -9.12
N LEU A 187 -10.52 16.97 -8.57
CA LEU A 187 -9.22 16.45 -8.13
C LEU A 187 -9.29 15.49 -6.93
N VAL A 188 -10.38 15.54 -6.17
CA VAL A 188 -10.59 14.65 -5.01
C VAL A 188 -11.04 13.25 -5.45
N ASP A 189 -11.50 13.11 -6.70
CA ASP A 189 -11.89 11.81 -7.25
C ASP A 189 -10.76 10.78 -7.08
N PRO A 190 -11.06 9.53 -6.70
CA PRO A 190 -10.05 8.48 -6.53
C PRO A 190 -9.11 8.30 -7.71
N TYR A 191 -9.55 8.62 -8.94
CA TYR A 191 -8.72 8.60 -10.14
C TYR A 191 -7.54 9.57 -10.07
N TYR A 192 -7.72 10.77 -9.50
CA TYR A 192 -6.67 11.77 -9.33
C TYR A 192 -5.99 11.65 -7.97
N GLY A 193 -6.79 11.45 -6.92
CA GLY A 193 -6.32 11.18 -5.55
C GLY A 193 -5.61 12.37 -4.89
N ALA A 194 -5.99 13.60 -5.25
CA ALA A 194 -5.42 14.79 -4.61
C ALA A 194 -5.87 14.92 -3.16
N ASP A 195 -5.02 15.50 -2.31
CA ASP A 195 -5.36 15.76 -0.91
C ASP A 195 -6.49 16.78 -0.81
N PHE A 196 -7.57 16.43 -0.10
CA PHE A 196 -8.75 17.27 0.03
C PHE A 196 -8.43 18.66 0.59
N ALA A 197 -7.51 18.78 1.56
CA ALA A 197 -7.19 20.07 2.15
C ALA A 197 -6.44 20.99 1.16
N ALA A 198 -5.59 20.41 0.30
CA ALA A 198 -4.95 21.15 -0.77
C ALA A 198 -5.97 21.63 -1.82
N VAL A 199 -6.91 20.76 -2.22
CA VAL A 199 -7.97 21.11 -3.17
C VAL A 199 -8.94 22.15 -2.60
N ASP A 200 -9.32 22.03 -1.33
CA ASP A 200 -10.21 22.99 -0.66
C ASP A 200 -9.56 24.37 -0.55
N ALA A 201 -8.25 24.42 -0.27
CA ALA A 201 -7.49 25.67 -0.26
C ALA A 201 -7.45 26.33 -1.66
N PHE A 202 -7.28 25.52 -2.71
CA PHE A 202 -7.30 26.00 -4.10
C PHE A 202 -8.69 26.50 -4.51
N ALA A 203 -9.76 25.79 -4.14
CA ALA A 203 -11.14 26.23 -4.40
C ALA A 203 -11.44 27.59 -3.75
N LEU A 204 -10.97 27.81 -2.51
CA LEU A 204 -11.11 29.09 -1.83
C LEU A 204 -10.28 30.21 -2.47
N GLU A 205 -9.11 29.89 -3.03
CA GLU A 205 -8.30 30.84 -3.81
C GLU A 205 -9.02 31.29 -5.09
N LEU A 206 -9.81 30.41 -5.69
CA LEU A 206 -10.70 30.71 -6.82
C LEU A 206 -12.00 31.43 -6.40
N GLU A 207 -12.11 31.87 -5.15
CA GLU A 207 -13.26 32.59 -4.60
C GLU A 207 -14.58 31.79 -4.62
N LEU A 208 -14.51 30.45 -4.60
CA LEU A 208 -15.72 29.64 -4.45
C LEU A 208 -16.39 29.90 -3.08
N PRO A 209 -17.73 30.02 -3.03
CA PRO A 209 -18.46 30.17 -1.77
C PRO A 209 -18.16 29.02 -0.78
N ALA A 210 -18.11 29.34 0.51
CA ALA A 210 -17.82 28.34 1.53
C ALA A 210 -18.92 27.25 1.61
N ASP A 211 -20.15 27.57 1.25
CA ASP A 211 -21.32 26.70 1.23
C ASP A 211 -21.65 26.17 -0.18
N ASP A 212 -20.74 26.31 -1.14
CA ASP A 212 -20.90 25.81 -2.50
C ASP A 212 -21.23 24.30 -2.50
N GLU A 213 -22.20 23.90 -3.33
CA GLU A 213 -22.71 22.53 -3.35
C GLU A 213 -21.61 21.51 -3.65
N ARG A 214 -20.68 21.83 -4.55
CA ARG A 214 -19.55 20.96 -4.94
C ARG A 214 -18.62 20.71 -3.76
N ARG A 215 -18.34 21.77 -2.98
CA ARG A 215 -17.52 21.70 -1.76
C ARG A 215 -18.15 20.81 -0.69
N VAL A 216 -19.45 20.99 -0.47
CA VAL A 216 -20.21 20.21 0.52
C VAL A 216 -20.20 18.72 0.14
N GLU A 217 -20.52 18.42 -1.12
CA GLU A 217 -20.56 17.04 -1.62
C GLU A 217 -19.17 16.37 -1.57
N ALA A 218 -18.12 17.07 -1.99
CA ALA A 218 -16.75 16.58 -1.89
C ALA A 218 -16.32 16.33 -0.44
N GLY A 219 -16.71 17.20 0.50
CA GLY A 219 -16.44 17.02 1.92
C GLY A 219 -17.14 15.80 2.53
N VAL A 220 -18.39 15.53 2.13
CA VAL A 220 -19.12 14.32 2.57
C VAL A 220 -18.45 13.05 2.04
N LEU A 221 -18.09 13.01 0.76
CA LEU A 221 -17.41 11.86 0.15
C LEU A 221 -16.00 11.65 0.71
N PHE A 222 -15.28 12.73 1.01
CA PHE A 222 -13.99 12.67 1.71
C PHE A 222 -14.15 12.04 3.09
N GLU A 223 -15.11 12.47 3.90
CA GLU A 223 -15.34 11.90 5.23
C GLU A 223 -15.74 10.41 5.17
N LEU A 224 -16.60 10.02 4.22
CA LEU A 224 -16.91 8.62 3.97
C LEU A 224 -15.63 7.82 3.66
N SER A 225 -14.83 8.30 2.70
CA SER A 225 -13.58 7.66 2.28
C SER A 225 -12.54 7.59 3.42
N PHE A 226 -12.44 8.64 4.22
CA PHE A 226 -11.55 8.71 5.36
C PHE A 226 -11.87 7.62 6.41
N ASN A 227 -13.15 7.33 6.64
CA ASN A 227 -13.56 6.31 7.59
C ASN A 227 -13.37 4.87 7.06
N LEU A 228 -13.35 4.67 5.74
CA LEU A 228 -12.94 3.38 5.16
C LEU A 228 -11.51 3.01 5.56
N ASN A 229 -10.60 3.98 5.56
CA ASN A 229 -9.20 3.81 5.99
C ASN A 229 -9.07 3.47 7.48
N HIS A 230 -10.15 3.65 8.26
CA HIS A 230 -10.25 3.26 9.67
C HIS A 230 -11.02 1.95 9.88
N GLY A 231 -11.31 1.23 8.79
CA GLY A 231 -11.93 -0.10 8.81
C GLY A 231 -13.46 -0.09 8.76
N HIS A 232 -14.12 1.07 8.69
CA HIS A 232 -15.58 1.15 8.58
C HIS A 232 -16.04 0.84 7.14
N THR A 233 -17.21 0.23 6.94
CA THR A 233 -17.86 0.13 5.61
C THR A 233 -18.96 1.18 5.45
N PHE A 234 -19.50 1.68 6.56
CA PHE A 234 -20.47 2.78 6.61
C PHE A 234 -20.22 3.70 7.80
N ILE A 235 -20.90 4.84 7.84
CA ILE A 235 -20.97 5.72 9.01
C ILE A 235 -22.43 6.07 9.29
N PRO A 236 -22.89 6.12 10.56
CA PRO A 236 -24.21 6.65 10.88
C PRO A 236 -24.39 8.10 10.37
N ALA A 237 -25.54 8.40 9.76
CA ALA A 237 -25.82 9.68 9.10
C ALA A 237 -25.53 10.90 10.00
N GLU A 238 -25.97 10.85 11.27
CA GLU A 238 -25.72 11.92 12.25
C GLU A 238 -24.23 12.15 12.53
N LYS A 239 -23.41 11.09 12.51
CA LYS A 239 -21.96 11.21 12.73
C LYS A 239 -21.24 11.75 11.51
N LEU A 240 -21.64 11.29 10.32
CA LEU A 240 -21.11 11.82 9.05
C LEU A 240 -21.41 13.31 8.95
N CYS A 241 -22.66 13.70 9.18
CA CYS A 241 -23.08 15.10 9.15
C CYS A 241 -22.28 15.97 10.13
N ALA A 242 -22.15 15.54 11.40
CA ALA A 242 -21.39 16.28 12.40
C ALA A 242 -19.89 16.40 12.07
N ALA A 243 -19.27 15.33 11.55
CA ALA A 243 -17.86 15.34 11.17
C ALA A 243 -17.61 16.27 9.97
N THR A 244 -18.43 16.16 8.91
CA THR A 244 -18.30 17.02 7.73
C THR A 244 -18.61 18.49 8.06
N ALA A 245 -19.61 18.77 8.91
CA ALA A 245 -19.90 20.13 9.38
C ALA A 245 -18.70 20.74 10.09
N ALA A 246 -18.00 19.97 10.93
CA ALA A 246 -16.78 20.41 11.61
C ALA A 246 -15.60 20.60 10.64
N LEU A 247 -15.44 19.71 9.66
CA LEU A 247 -14.40 19.79 8.63
C LEU A 247 -14.54 21.06 7.80
N LEU A 248 -15.74 21.31 7.26
CA LEU A 248 -16.01 22.44 6.36
C LEU A 248 -16.32 23.75 7.11
N ARG A 249 -16.55 23.67 8.42
CA ARG A 249 -17.01 24.76 9.30
C ARG A 249 -18.35 25.36 8.82
N LEU A 250 -19.30 24.49 8.51
CA LEU A 250 -20.64 24.83 8.03
C LEU A 250 -21.72 24.34 9.00
N GLU A 251 -22.94 24.84 8.83
CA GLU A 251 -24.09 24.36 9.62
C GLU A 251 -24.52 22.94 9.17
N PRO A 252 -24.95 22.07 10.10
CA PRO A 252 -25.39 20.70 9.79
C PRO A 252 -26.48 20.61 8.71
N GLU A 253 -27.37 21.59 8.63
CA GLU A 253 -28.47 21.66 7.67
C GLU A 253 -27.97 21.71 6.22
N ILE A 254 -26.87 22.45 5.97
CA ILE A 254 -26.22 22.52 4.66
C ILE A 254 -25.62 21.16 4.30
N ILE A 255 -25.00 20.50 5.27
CA ILE A 255 -24.42 19.16 5.08
C ILE A 255 -25.52 18.13 4.79
N ARG A 256 -26.64 18.17 5.51
CA ARG A 256 -27.79 17.28 5.25
C ARG A 256 -28.34 17.46 3.84
N ALA A 257 -28.45 18.70 3.35
CA ALA A 257 -28.86 18.96 1.97
C ALA A 257 -27.88 18.34 0.96
N GLY A 258 -26.56 18.47 1.19
CA GLY A 258 -25.55 17.82 0.36
C GLY A 258 -25.59 16.29 0.41
N MET A 259 -25.84 15.71 1.59
CA MET A 259 -26.08 14.26 1.74
C MET A 259 -27.31 13.82 0.94
N THR A 260 -28.41 14.58 0.96
CA THR A 260 -29.60 14.28 0.15
C THR A 260 -29.27 14.32 -1.35
N ARG A 261 -28.59 15.36 -1.84
CA ARG A 261 -28.17 15.44 -3.25
C ARG A 261 -27.27 14.28 -3.66
N LEU A 262 -26.27 13.91 -2.84
CA LEU A 262 -25.41 12.75 -3.12
C LEU A 262 -26.19 11.43 -3.19
N SER A 263 -27.23 11.29 -2.36
CA SER A 263 -28.11 10.12 -2.40
C SER A 263 -28.98 10.10 -3.66
N GLU A 264 -29.48 11.26 -4.11
CA GLU A 264 -30.24 11.40 -5.35
C GLU A 264 -29.37 11.16 -6.60
N GLN A 265 -28.08 11.50 -6.52
CA GLN A 265 -27.07 11.25 -7.56
C GLN A 265 -26.53 9.80 -7.54
N GLU A 266 -26.99 8.93 -6.64
CA GLU A 266 -26.48 7.56 -6.44
C GLU A 266 -24.98 7.48 -6.10
N ARG A 267 -24.38 8.58 -5.61
CA ARG A 267 -22.97 8.65 -5.19
C ARG A 267 -22.78 8.33 -3.70
N MET A 268 -23.88 8.23 -2.96
CA MET A 268 -23.94 7.76 -1.58
C MET A 268 -25.21 6.92 -1.40
N VAL A 269 -25.11 5.80 -0.70
CA VAL A 269 -26.27 4.98 -0.35
C VAL A 269 -26.61 5.19 1.12
N VAL A 270 -27.89 5.44 1.42
CA VAL A 270 -28.40 5.47 2.80
C VAL A 270 -29.28 4.24 3.01
N ASP A 271 -28.87 3.37 3.91
CA ASP A 271 -29.57 2.14 4.27
C ASP A 271 -29.86 2.07 5.77
N ARG A 272 -30.77 1.20 6.19
CA ARG A 272 -31.16 1.05 7.59
C ARG A 272 -30.56 -0.20 8.20
N VAL A 273 -29.47 -0.03 8.97
CA VAL A 273 -28.75 -1.13 9.62
C VAL A 273 -29.02 -1.10 11.13
N ALA A 274 -29.68 -2.13 11.67
CA ALA A 274 -30.08 -2.20 13.09
C ALA A 274 -30.79 -0.93 13.61
N GLY A 275 -31.64 -0.33 12.77
CA GLY A 275 -32.39 0.88 13.11
C GLY A 275 -31.62 2.20 12.97
N LEU A 276 -30.34 2.16 12.58
CA LEU A 276 -29.53 3.34 12.27
C LEU A 276 -29.57 3.63 10.77
N GLU A 277 -29.61 4.92 10.40
CA GLU A 277 -29.35 5.35 9.02
C GLU A 277 -27.85 5.28 8.78
N ALA A 278 -27.44 4.34 7.93
CA ALA A 278 -26.07 4.03 7.59
C ALA A 278 -25.75 4.59 6.20
N CYS A 279 -24.78 5.50 6.13
CA CYS A 279 -24.30 6.09 4.89
C CYS A 279 -23.09 5.32 4.37
N TYR A 280 -23.17 4.88 3.12
CA TYR A 280 -22.16 4.09 2.43
C TYR A 280 -21.69 4.82 1.17
N LEU A 281 -20.45 4.55 0.77
CA LEU A 281 -20.08 4.66 -0.64
C LEU A 281 -20.70 3.48 -1.42
N PRO A 282 -21.28 3.69 -2.61
CA PRO A 282 -22.02 2.66 -3.34
C PRO A 282 -21.26 1.35 -3.50
N GLN A 283 -20.00 1.42 -3.92
CA GLN A 283 -19.12 0.24 -4.10
C GLN A 283 -18.92 -0.61 -2.83
N PHE A 284 -19.06 -0.04 -1.63
CA PHE A 284 -18.94 -0.77 -0.36
C PHE A 284 -20.28 -1.34 0.09
N TYR A 285 -21.37 -0.64 -0.21
CA TYR A 285 -22.72 -1.17 -0.03
C TYR A 285 -22.93 -2.41 -0.91
N GLU A 286 -22.65 -2.30 -2.20
CA GLU A 286 -22.74 -3.39 -3.17
C GLU A 286 -21.83 -4.56 -2.82
N ALA A 287 -20.60 -4.29 -2.37
CA ALA A 287 -19.68 -5.34 -1.92
C ALA A 287 -20.24 -6.08 -0.69
N GLU A 288 -20.81 -5.37 0.28
CA GLU A 288 -21.39 -5.97 1.48
C GLU A 288 -22.61 -6.86 1.14
N GLU A 289 -23.47 -6.39 0.23
CA GLU A 289 -24.60 -7.16 -0.30
C GLU A 289 -24.16 -8.38 -1.11
N TYR A 290 -23.21 -8.19 -2.02
CA TYR A 290 -22.69 -9.26 -2.85
C TYR A 290 -22.10 -10.37 -2.00
N VAL A 291 -21.24 -10.03 -1.04
CA VAL A 291 -20.65 -10.99 -0.10
C VAL A 291 -21.74 -11.67 0.71
N CYS A 292 -22.71 -10.94 1.28
CA CYS A 292 -23.81 -11.53 2.03
C CYS A 292 -24.56 -12.60 1.21
N ARG A 293 -25.03 -12.21 0.02
CA ARG A 293 -25.78 -13.08 -0.91
C ARG A 293 -24.97 -14.31 -1.32
N ARG A 294 -23.70 -14.15 -1.70
CA ARG A 294 -22.85 -15.28 -2.12
C ARG A 294 -22.55 -16.22 -0.95
N ILE A 295 -22.24 -15.69 0.23
CA ILE A 295 -22.02 -16.51 1.43
C ILE A 295 -23.27 -17.32 1.76
N LEU A 296 -24.46 -16.70 1.76
CA LEU A 296 -25.72 -17.40 1.99
C LEU A 296 -25.96 -18.52 0.96
N GLN A 297 -25.66 -18.28 -0.33
CA GLN A 297 -25.74 -19.32 -1.37
C GLN A 297 -24.77 -20.49 -1.11
N MET A 298 -23.59 -20.23 -0.54
CA MET A 298 -22.57 -21.23 -0.23
C MET A 298 -22.78 -21.96 1.11
N THR A 299 -23.81 -21.62 1.89
CA THR A 299 -24.14 -22.35 3.14
C THR A 299 -24.72 -23.76 2.88
N GLY A 300 -25.03 -24.10 1.63
CA GLY A 300 -25.54 -25.40 1.24
C GLY A 300 -24.56 -26.56 1.44
N GLU A 301 -25.11 -27.77 1.46
CA GLU A 301 -24.35 -29.01 1.52
C GLU A 301 -23.90 -29.44 0.12
N LEU A 302 -22.70 -29.99 0.05
CA LEU A 302 -22.19 -30.70 -1.11
C LEU A 302 -22.30 -32.20 -0.87
N GLU A 303 -22.59 -32.93 -1.94
CA GLU A 303 -22.65 -34.38 -1.88
C GLU A 303 -21.26 -34.94 -1.50
N ALA A 304 -21.19 -35.55 -0.32
CA ALA A 304 -19.98 -36.14 0.20
C ALA A 304 -19.82 -37.60 -0.28
N PRO A 305 -18.58 -38.10 -0.41
CA PRO A 305 -18.35 -39.50 -0.75
C PRO A 305 -18.99 -40.44 0.27
N SER A 306 -19.63 -41.52 -0.18
CA SER A 306 -20.24 -42.53 0.70
C SER A 306 -19.21 -43.23 1.61
N ASN A 307 -17.93 -43.20 1.23
CA ASN A 307 -16.80 -43.75 1.97
C ASN A 307 -16.00 -42.68 2.75
N LEU A 308 -16.60 -41.54 3.10
CA LEU A 308 -15.92 -40.40 3.75
C LEU A 308 -15.06 -40.80 4.96
N GLU A 309 -15.61 -41.57 5.91
CA GLU A 309 -14.85 -42.00 7.09
C GLU A 309 -13.58 -42.78 6.73
N SER A 310 -13.66 -43.65 5.73
CA SER A 310 -12.49 -44.38 5.22
C SER A 310 -11.46 -43.45 4.58
N LEU A 311 -11.89 -42.35 3.95
CA LEU A 311 -10.97 -41.34 3.39
C LEU A 311 -10.26 -40.53 4.48
N VAL A 312 -10.99 -40.22 5.57
CA VAL A 312 -10.43 -39.54 6.75
C VAL A 312 -9.43 -40.44 7.46
N ASP A 313 -9.74 -41.73 7.66
CA ASP A 313 -8.82 -42.70 8.25
C ASP A 313 -7.55 -42.88 7.40
N ARG A 314 -7.69 -42.86 6.06
CA ARG A 314 -6.54 -42.87 5.16
C ARG A 314 -5.71 -41.60 5.26
N ALA A 315 -6.33 -40.43 5.47
CA ALA A 315 -5.60 -39.19 5.67
C ALA A 315 -4.76 -39.23 6.96
N GLU A 316 -5.27 -39.86 8.04
CA GLU A 316 -4.49 -40.13 9.25
C GLU A 316 -3.27 -41.03 8.98
N GLN A 317 -3.47 -42.10 8.19
CA GLN A 317 -2.40 -43.02 7.81
C GLN A 317 -1.33 -42.33 6.95
N ILE A 318 -1.74 -41.56 5.94
CA ILE A 318 -0.83 -40.82 5.05
C ILE A 318 0.02 -39.85 5.85
N GLN A 319 -0.57 -39.16 6.83
CA GLN A 319 0.17 -38.22 7.68
C GLN A 319 0.88 -38.86 8.87
N SER A 320 0.66 -40.16 9.11
CA SER A 320 1.19 -40.86 10.28
C SER A 320 0.84 -40.15 11.60
N LEU A 321 -0.40 -39.64 11.71
CA LEU A 321 -0.89 -38.85 12.83
C LEU A 321 -2.33 -39.24 13.16
N THR A 322 -2.71 -39.16 14.45
CA THR A 322 -4.11 -39.21 14.90
C THR A 322 -4.62 -37.79 15.12
N TYR A 323 -5.74 -37.43 14.48
CA TYR A 323 -6.31 -36.10 14.63
C TYR A 323 -7.12 -35.97 15.94
N ALA A 324 -7.10 -34.78 16.53
CA ALA A 324 -8.03 -34.44 17.61
C ALA A 324 -9.49 -34.39 17.08
N ALA A 325 -10.47 -34.48 17.98
CA ALA A 325 -11.89 -34.54 17.60
C ALA A 325 -12.31 -33.37 16.70
N GLN A 326 -11.94 -32.13 17.05
CA GLN A 326 -12.26 -30.94 16.24
C GLN A 326 -11.48 -30.91 14.92
N GLN A 327 -10.27 -31.48 14.87
CA GLN A 327 -9.49 -31.56 13.63
C GLN A 327 -10.12 -32.55 12.65
N ARG A 328 -10.50 -33.75 13.15
CA ARG A 328 -11.23 -34.76 12.37
C ARG A 328 -12.56 -34.21 11.87
N GLU A 329 -13.27 -33.47 12.72
CA GLU A 329 -14.51 -32.78 12.36
C GLU A 329 -14.32 -31.77 11.23
N ALA A 330 -13.29 -30.92 11.30
CA ALA A 330 -12.98 -29.97 10.22
C ALA A 330 -12.70 -30.68 8.89
N ILE A 331 -11.95 -31.79 8.90
CA ILE A 331 -11.66 -32.58 7.71
C ILE A 331 -12.96 -33.19 7.13
N ARG A 332 -13.83 -33.73 7.98
CA ARG A 332 -15.13 -34.27 7.57
C ARG A 332 -16.02 -33.19 6.96
N MET A 333 -16.14 -32.04 7.62
CA MET A 333 -16.95 -30.92 7.15
C MET A 333 -16.43 -30.37 5.81
N ALA A 334 -15.12 -30.37 5.57
CA ALA A 334 -14.55 -29.92 4.30
C ALA A 334 -15.03 -30.74 3.08
N ALA A 335 -15.39 -32.02 3.26
CA ALA A 335 -16.02 -32.81 2.19
C ALA A 335 -17.47 -32.39 1.91
N GLN A 336 -18.20 -32.05 2.98
CA GLN A 336 -19.66 -31.92 3.04
C GLN A 336 -20.17 -30.49 2.84
N ARG A 337 -19.35 -29.47 3.13
CA ARG A 337 -19.76 -28.07 3.08
C ARG A 337 -19.09 -27.38 1.91
N GLN A 338 -19.84 -26.49 1.26
CA GLN A 338 -19.23 -25.62 0.25
C GLN A 338 -18.39 -24.52 0.89
N LEU A 339 -18.84 -23.95 2.00
CA LEU A 339 -18.09 -22.97 2.79
C LEU A 339 -17.83 -23.51 4.20
N LEU A 340 -16.58 -23.48 4.63
CA LEU A 340 -16.16 -23.86 5.98
C LEU A 340 -15.17 -22.86 6.54
N ILE A 341 -15.35 -22.47 7.79
CA ILE A 341 -14.36 -21.69 8.54
C ILE A 341 -13.65 -22.61 9.54
N VAL A 342 -12.32 -22.59 9.53
CA VAL A 342 -11.48 -23.26 10.53
C VAL A 342 -10.73 -22.20 11.34
N THR A 343 -11.01 -22.14 12.63
CA THR A 343 -10.36 -21.17 13.54
C THR A 343 -9.52 -21.85 14.60
N GLY A 344 -8.50 -21.16 15.09
CA GLY A 344 -7.73 -21.63 16.23
C GLY A 344 -6.60 -20.69 16.60
N GLY A 345 -6.19 -20.69 17.87
CA GLY A 345 -5.03 -19.94 18.34
C GLY A 345 -3.69 -20.56 17.93
N PRO A 346 -2.56 -20.07 18.46
CA PRO A 346 -1.27 -20.72 18.31
C PRO A 346 -1.29 -22.11 18.97
N GLY A 347 -0.59 -23.07 18.34
CA GLY A 347 -0.41 -24.41 18.91
C GLY A 347 -1.63 -25.35 18.83
N THR A 348 -2.72 -24.96 18.18
CA THR A 348 -3.94 -25.80 18.05
C THR A 348 -3.97 -26.68 16.79
N GLY A 349 -2.90 -26.65 15.98
CA GLY A 349 -2.74 -27.53 14.82
C GLY A 349 -3.55 -27.14 13.57
N LYS A 350 -3.78 -25.83 13.32
CA LYS A 350 -4.41 -25.34 12.09
C LYS A 350 -3.75 -25.90 10.82
N THR A 351 -2.42 -25.84 10.76
CA THR A 351 -1.63 -26.38 9.65
C THR A 351 -1.85 -27.87 9.44
N THR A 352 -1.91 -28.64 10.53
CA THR A 352 -2.18 -30.07 10.51
C THR A 352 -3.55 -30.37 9.90
N VAL A 353 -4.58 -29.60 10.28
CA VAL A 353 -5.93 -29.70 9.69
C VAL A 353 -5.91 -29.37 8.20
N MET A 354 -5.23 -28.30 7.79
CA MET A 354 -5.12 -27.94 6.37
C MET A 354 -4.47 -29.05 5.55
N SER A 355 -3.37 -29.62 6.02
CA SER A 355 -2.74 -30.77 5.37
C SER A 355 -3.71 -31.97 5.30
N GLY A 356 -4.53 -32.18 6.33
CA GLY A 356 -5.53 -33.25 6.37
C GLY A 356 -6.64 -33.06 5.34
N ILE A 357 -7.14 -31.83 5.20
CA ILE A 357 -8.11 -31.43 4.18
C ILE A 357 -7.52 -31.62 2.78
N LEU A 358 -6.26 -31.23 2.57
CA LEU A 358 -5.56 -31.44 1.30
C LEU A 358 -5.41 -32.92 0.94
N ALA A 359 -5.03 -33.76 1.90
CA ALA A 359 -4.95 -35.20 1.71
C ALA A 359 -6.31 -35.84 1.39
N LEU A 360 -7.39 -35.32 1.98
CA LEU A 360 -8.76 -35.73 1.64
C LEU A 360 -9.14 -35.30 0.22
N TYR A 361 -8.86 -34.05 -0.17
CA TYR A 361 -9.16 -33.54 -1.50
C TYR A 361 -8.38 -34.25 -2.62
N ASP A 362 -7.14 -34.64 -2.39
CA ASP A 362 -6.39 -35.47 -3.34
C ASP A 362 -7.08 -36.82 -3.58
N GLN A 363 -7.53 -37.47 -2.51
CA GLN A 363 -8.25 -38.74 -2.61
C GLN A 363 -9.59 -38.58 -3.34
N MET A 364 -10.24 -37.42 -3.19
CA MET A 364 -11.45 -37.03 -3.91
C MET A 364 -11.17 -36.50 -5.34
N LYS A 365 -9.90 -36.32 -5.72
CA LYS A 365 -9.46 -35.72 -6.99
C LYS A 365 -10.01 -34.29 -7.22
N VAL A 366 -10.13 -33.52 -6.14
CA VAL A 366 -10.58 -32.12 -6.18
C VAL A 366 -9.38 -31.22 -6.48
N LYS A 367 -9.45 -30.43 -7.55
CA LYS A 367 -8.38 -29.47 -7.89
C LYS A 367 -8.36 -28.35 -6.85
N THR A 368 -7.28 -28.26 -6.08
CA THR A 368 -7.19 -27.33 -4.94
C THR A 368 -6.16 -26.24 -5.20
N LEU A 369 -6.53 -24.98 -4.96
CA LEU A 369 -5.61 -23.84 -4.90
C LEU A 369 -5.43 -23.37 -3.46
N LEU A 370 -4.24 -22.84 -3.16
CA LEU A 370 -3.88 -22.31 -1.85
C LEU A 370 -3.56 -20.81 -1.98
N ALA A 371 -4.19 -20.01 -1.11
CA ALA A 371 -4.01 -18.58 -1.10
C ALA A 371 -3.79 -18.03 0.30
N ALA A 372 -3.12 -16.89 0.37
CA ALA A 372 -3.04 -16.07 1.57
C ALA A 372 -3.03 -14.58 1.19
N PRO A 373 -3.36 -13.65 2.10
CA PRO A 373 -3.42 -12.22 1.78
C PRO A 373 -2.04 -11.59 1.53
N THR A 374 -0.95 -12.16 2.09
CA THR A 374 0.42 -11.63 1.96
C THR A 374 1.39 -12.66 1.40
N GLY A 375 2.46 -12.21 0.74
CA GLY A 375 3.48 -13.09 0.15
C GLY A 375 4.15 -13.98 1.21
N ARG A 376 4.37 -13.44 2.41
CA ARG A 376 4.95 -14.18 3.55
C ARG A 376 4.04 -15.29 4.05
N ALA A 377 2.75 -14.99 4.21
CA ALA A 377 1.77 -16.00 4.61
C ALA A 377 1.65 -17.09 3.53
N ALA A 378 1.68 -16.73 2.24
CA ALA A 378 1.66 -17.69 1.14
C ALA A 378 2.91 -18.59 1.12
N LYS A 379 4.11 -18.02 1.28
CA LYS A 379 5.37 -18.78 1.35
C LYS A 379 5.36 -19.77 2.51
N ARG A 380 4.92 -19.33 3.70
CA ARG A 380 4.78 -20.20 4.87
C ARG A 380 3.75 -21.30 4.63
N LEU A 381 2.59 -20.96 4.07
CA LEU A 381 1.55 -21.92 3.72
C LEU A 381 2.11 -23.00 2.78
N ALA A 382 2.93 -22.60 1.80
CA ALA A 382 3.60 -23.52 0.90
C ALA A 382 4.60 -24.44 1.61
N GLU A 383 5.48 -23.90 2.45
CA GLU A 383 6.45 -24.68 3.25
C GLU A 383 5.77 -25.70 4.17
N CYS A 384 4.66 -25.28 4.79
CA CYS A 384 3.93 -26.06 5.78
C CYS A 384 3.05 -27.16 5.18
N THR A 385 2.54 -26.95 3.96
CA THR A 385 1.66 -27.91 3.27
C THR A 385 2.39 -28.73 2.20
N GLY A 386 3.60 -28.32 1.81
CA GLY A 386 4.35 -28.93 0.71
C GLY A 386 3.75 -28.67 -0.67
N ARG A 387 2.89 -27.66 -0.82
CA ARG A 387 2.20 -27.30 -2.08
C ARG A 387 2.47 -25.86 -2.47
N GLU A 388 2.32 -25.55 -3.75
CA GLU A 388 2.36 -24.16 -4.18
C GLU A 388 1.21 -23.36 -3.59
N ALA A 389 1.52 -22.18 -3.06
CA ALA A 389 0.57 -21.20 -2.57
C ALA A 389 0.98 -19.82 -3.07
N SER A 390 -0.01 -18.96 -3.30
CA SER A 390 0.20 -17.61 -3.83
C SER A 390 -0.59 -16.57 -3.03
N THR A 391 -0.34 -15.29 -3.30
CA THR A 391 -1.20 -14.25 -2.73
C THR A 391 -2.54 -14.24 -3.44
N ILE A 392 -3.62 -13.81 -2.75
CA ILE A 392 -4.94 -13.67 -3.41
C ILE A 392 -4.84 -12.76 -4.64
N HIS A 393 -4.09 -11.65 -4.55
CA HIS A 393 -3.86 -10.74 -5.68
C HIS A 393 -3.18 -11.41 -6.87
N ARG A 394 -2.18 -12.28 -6.63
CA ARG A 394 -1.50 -13.02 -7.70
C ARG A 394 -2.40 -14.11 -8.28
N LEU A 395 -3.20 -14.76 -7.43
CA LEU A 395 -4.14 -15.78 -7.86
C LEU A 395 -5.22 -15.20 -8.78
N LEU A 396 -5.69 -13.99 -8.49
CA LEU A 396 -6.70 -13.27 -9.27
C LEU A 396 -6.13 -12.54 -10.50
N GLU A 397 -4.81 -12.63 -10.72
CA GLU A 397 -4.08 -11.93 -11.78
C GLU A 397 -4.41 -10.42 -11.83
N SER A 398 -3.95 -9.68 -10.82
CA SER A 398 -4.13 -8.22 -10.78
C SER A 398 -3.51 -7.54 -12.00
N GLN A 399 -4.32 -6.80 -12.75
CA GLN A 399 -3.93 -5.98 -13.89
C GLN A 399 -4.21 -4.51 -13.59
N PHE A 400 -3.52 -3.62 -14.30
CA PHE A 400 -3.87 -2.20 -14.32
C PHE A 400 -4.66 -1.92 -15.58
N ASP A 401 -5.83 -1.33 -15.41
CA ASP A 401 -6.54 -0.73 -16.50
C ASP A 401 -5.81 0.54 -16.92
N GLU A 402 -5.28 0.57 -18.15
CA GLU A 402 -4.51 1.71 -18.66
C GLU A 402 -5.36 2.98 -18.82
N GLU A 403 -6.69 2.86 -18.95
CA GLU A 403 -7.62 3.97 -19.10
C GLU A 403 -7.97 4.56 -17.73
N THR A 404 -8.33 3.71 -16.77
CA THR A 404 -8.77 4.14 -15.43
C THR A 404 -7.64 4.22 -14.41
N GLY A 405 -6.45 3.69 -14.70
CA GLY A 405 -5.33 3.65 -13.74
C GLY A 405 -5.64 2.88 -12.45
N MET A 406 -6.76 2.16 -12.41
CA MET A 406 -7.20 1.37 -11.26
C MET A 406 -6.78 -0.09 -11.43
N MET A 407 -6.59 -0.76 -10.30
CA MET A 407 -6.35 -2.20 -10.27
C MET A 407 -7.65 -2.92 -10.63
N SER A 408 -7.60 -3.77 -11.65
CA SER A 408 -8.63 -4.75 -11.97
C SER A 408 -8.09 -6.16 -11.73
N PHE A 409 -8.99 -7.13 -11.58
CA PHE A 409 -8.62 -8.54 -11.52
C PHE A 409 -9.09 -9.21 -12.79
N PHE A 410 -8.24 -10.03 -13.40
CA PHE A 410 -8.61 -10.79 -14.59
C PHE A 410 -9.62 -11.90 -14.28
N HIS A 411 -9.46 -12.57 -13.14
CA HIS A 411 -10.38 -13.63 -12.75
C HIS A 411 -11.62 -13.08 -12.05
N ASP A 412 -12.78 -13.40 -12.61
CA ASP A 412 -14.10 -12.98 -12.15
C ASP A 412 -15.18 -14.05 -12.43
N GLU A 413 -16.45 -13.63 -12.54
CA GLU A 413 -17.57 -14.54 -12.81
C GLU A 413 -17.54 -15.12 -14.23
N ASP A 414 -16.96 -14.39 -15.19
CA ASP A 414 -16.84 -14.79 -16.60
C ASP A 414 -15.61 -15.67 -16.82
N GLU A 415 -14.49 -15.37 -16.16
CA GLU A 415 -13.24 -16.16 -16.20
C GLU A 415 -12.85 -16.68 -14.79
N PRO A 416 -13.57 -17.69 -14.26
CA PRO A 416 -13.37 -18.17 -12.90
C PRO A 416 -12.07 -18.96 -12.73
N LEU A 417 -11.57 -19.00 -11.50
CA LEU A 417 -10.36 -19.72 -11.15
C LEU A 417 -10.45 -21.22 -11.53
N PRO A 418 -9.36 -21.82 -12.06
CA PRO A 418 -9.34 -23.20 -12.54
C PRO A 418 -9.25 -24.25 -11.41
N CYS A 419 -9.99 -24.04 -10.32
CA CYS A 419 -10.07 -24.94 -9.16
C CYS A 419 -11.49 -25.40 -8.86
N ASP A 420 -11.58 -26.43 -8.01
CA ASP A 420 -12.81 -26.98 -7.44
C ASP A 420 -12.85 -26.76 -5.91
N ALA A 421 -11.69 -26.45 -5.30
CA ALA A 421 -11.56 -25.99 -3.94
C ALA A 421 -10.48 -24.90 -3.81
N LEU A 422 -10.75 -23.91 -2.98
CA LEU A 422 -9.82 -22.86 -2.57
C LEU A 422 -9.68 -22.88 -1.05
N ILE A 423 -8.43 -22.93 -0.56
CA ILE A 423 -8.11 -22.73 0.86
C ILE A 423 -7.40 -21.39 1.02
N VAL A 424 -7.95 -20.53 1.88
CA VAL A 424 -7.38 -19.22 2.19
C VAL A 424 -6.91 -19.22 3.64
N ASP A 425 -5.60 -19.08 3.87
CA ASP A 425 -5.03 -18.91 5.22
C ASP A 425 -4.89 -17.44 5.60
N GLU A 426 -4.79 -17.15 6.91
CA GLU A 426 -4.74 -15.80 7.48
C GLU A 426 -5.92 -14.91 7.03
N THR A 427 -7.12 -15.50 6.94
CA THR A 427 -8.34 -14.81 6.46
C THR A 427 -8.73 -13.60 7.32
N SER A 428 -8.25 -13.52 8.57
CA SER A 428 -8.44 -12.33 9.42
C SER A 428 -7.88 -11.04 8.82
N MET A 429 -6.94 -11.13 7.86
CA MET A 429 -6.38 -9.97 7.17
C MET A 429 -7.12 -9.59 5.88
N VAL A 430 -8.08 -10.41 5.42
CA VAL A 430 -8.82 -10.17 4.17
C VAL A 430 -9.93 -9.14 4.43
N ASP A 431 -9.94 -8.07 3.65
CA ASP A 431 -10.97 -7.02 3.71
C ASP A 431 -12.19 -7.34 2.82
N LEU A 432 -13.20 -6.47 2.88
CA LEU A 432 -14.44 -6.68 2.14
C LEU A 432 -14.24 -6.71 0.62
N GLN A 433 -13.43 -5.80 0.06
CA GLN A 433 -13.23 -5.67 -1.39
C GLN A 433 -12.47 -6.87 -1.95
N LEU A 434 -11.40 -7.30 -1.27
CA LEU A 434 -10.63 -8.47 -1.68
C LEU A 434 -11.46 -9.76 -1.61
N MET A 435 -12.35 -9.89 -0.61
CA MET A 435 -13.28 -11.01 -0.54
C MET A 435 -14.33 -10.96 -1.66
N THR A 436 -14.88 -9.79 -1.98
CA THR A 436 -15.79 -9.62 -3.12
C THR A 436 -15.14 -10.11 -4.42
N ALA A 437 -13.92 -9.65 -4.70
CA ALA A 437 -13.16 -10.08 -5.88
C ALA A 437 -12.90 -11.59 -5.87
N LEU A 438 -12.50 -12.14 -4.71
CA LEU A 438 -12.28 -13.57 -4.56
C LEU A 438 -13.55 -14.39 -4.85
N LEU A 439 -14.70 -13.99 -4.30
CA LEU A 439 -15.97 -14.71 -4.47
C LEU A 439 -16.51 -14.63 -5.91
N ARG A 440 -16.26 -13.51 -6.62
CA ARG A 440 -16.57 -13.39 -8.06
C ARG A 440 -15.79 -14.42 -8.87
N ALA A 441 -14.52 -14.62 -8.55
CA ALA A 441 -13.63 -15.56 -9.22
C ALA A 441 -13.90 -17.05 -8.92
N LEU A 442 -14.86 -17.39 -8.05
CA LEU A 442 -15.18 -18.78 -7.69
C LEU A 442 -16.35 -19.34 -8.51
N LYS A 443 -16.14 -20.53 -9.08
CA LYS A 443 -17.21 -21.31 -9.72
C LYS A 443 -18.37 -21.58 -8.75
N PRO A 444 -19.62 -21.73 -9.23
CA PRO A 444 -20.80 -21.90 -8.39
C PRO A 444 -20.75 -23.05 -7.36
N LYS A 445 -20.02 -24.14 -7.64
CA LYS A 445 -19.86 -25.30 -6.73
C LYS A 445 -18.44 -25.42 -6.13
N CYS A 446 -17.62 -24.38 -6.29
CA CYS A 446 -16.27 -24.38 -5.73
C CYS A 446 -16.36 -24.38 -4.19
N ARG A 447 -15.55 -25.22 -3.55
CA ARG A 447 -15.39 -25.25 -2.09
C ARG A 447 -14.49 -24.10 -1.65
N LEU A 448 -14.87 -23.39 -0.59
CA LEU A 448 -14.07 -22.35 0.02
C LEU A 448 -13.81 -22.69 1.49
N ILE A 449 -12.54 -22.86 1.83
CA ILE A 449 -12.10 -23.11 3.21
C ILE A 449 -11.36 -21.86 3.69
N LEU A 450 -11.91 -21.20 4.69
CA LEU A 450 -11.33 -20.00 5.30
C LEU A 450 -10.65 -20.37 6.61
N VAL A 451 -9.34 -20.16 6.69
CA VAL A 451 -8.52 -20.47 7.86
C VAL A 451 -7.99 -19.17 8.44
N GLY A 452 -8.03 -19.04 9.76
CA GLY A 452 -7.53 -17.85 10.43
C GLY A 452 -7.67 -17.88 11.94
N ASP A 453 -7.19 -16.80 12.57
CA ASP A 453 -7.29 -16.59 14.01
C ASP A 453 -8.07 -15.29 14.30
N PRO A 454 -9.29 -15.37 14.84
CA PRO A 454 -10.14 -14.20 15.07
C PRO A 454 -9.62 -13.30 16.20
N ASP A 455 -8.65 -13.76 17.00
CA ASP A 455 -8.07 -13.01 18.11
C ASP A 455 -6.81 -12.20 17.68
N GLN A 456 -6.32 -12.42 16.45
CA GLN A 456 -5.32 -11.54 15.83
C GLN A 456 -5.92 -10.20 15.37
N LEU A 457 -5.05 -9.29 14.95
CA LEU A 457 -5.44 -8.02 14.36
C LEU A 457 -6.30 -8.22 13.10
N PRO A 458 -7.38 -7.41 12.92
CA PRO A 458 -8.23 -7.47 11.72
C PRO A 458 -7.50 -6.94 10.48
N SER A 459 -8.17 -7.03 9.32
CA SER A 459 -7.72 -6.43 8.06
C SER A 459 -7.43 -4.93 8.21
N VAL A 460 -6.47 -4.43 7.42
CA VAL A 460 -6.20 -2.98 7.35
C VAL A 460 -7.33 -2.27 6.58
N GLY A 461 -7.81 -2.89 5.49
CA GLY A 461 -8.93 -2.38 4.71
C GLY A 461 -10.28 -2.44 5.42
N ALA A 462 -11.28 -1.82 4.79
CA ALA A 462 -12.63 -1.69 5.31
C ALA A 462 -13.34 -3.03 5.55
N GLY A 463 -14.14 -3.08 6.63
CA GLY A 463 -14.93 -4.24 7.02
C GLY A 463 -14.32 -5.04 8.16
N ASN A 464 -15.15 -5.90 8.76
CA ASN A 464 -14.75 -6.83 9.80
C ASN A 464 -15.12 -8.27 9.40
N LEU A 465 -14.84 -8.59 8.14
CA LEU A 465 -15.33 -9.75 7.40
C LEU A 465 -15.22 -11.06 8.18
N PHE A 466 -14.00 -11.50 8.53
CA PHE A 466 -13.79 -12.82 9.14
C PHE A 466 -14.53 -12.97 10.48
N ALA A 467 -14.46 -11.95 11.32
CA ALA A 467 -15.14 -11.97 12.62
C ALA A 467 -16.67 -11.88 12.46
N ASP A 468 -17.18 -11.16 11.47
CA ASP A 468 -18.62 -11.02 11.22
C ASP A 468 -19.21 -12.30 10.62
N LEU A 469 -18.48 -13.00 9.73
CA LEU A 469 -18.85 -14.34 9.25
C LEU A 469 -19.01 -15.32 10.42
N ILE A 470 -18.03 -15.38 11.33
CA ILE A 470 -18.07 -16.26 12.51
C ILE A 470 -19.23 -15.87 13.45
N ARG A 471 -19.37 -14.57 13.75
CA ARG A 471 -20.36 -14.07 14.72
C ARG A 471 -21.79 -14.10 14.20
N SER A 472 -22.00 -14.19 12.89
CA SER A 472 -23.34 -14.34 12.29
C SER A 472 -23.98 -15.69 12.63
N GLY A 473 -23.18 -16.71 12.93
CA GLY A 473 -23.65 -18.08 13.14
C GLY A 473 -24.23 -18.75 11.88
N ARG A 474 -24.13 -18.13 10.70
CA ARG A 474 -24.64 -18.67 9.43
C ARG A 474 -23.64 -19.57 8.71
N VAL A 475 -22.35 -19.40 8.96
CA VAL A 475 -21.28 -20.16 8.33
C VAL A 475 -20.76 -21.23 9.29
N GLU A 476 -20.73 -22.47 8.82
CA GLU A 476 -20.17 -23.58 9.59
C GLU A 476 -18.73 -23.28 10.00
N THR A 477 -18.49 -23.32 11.30
CA THR A 477 -17.22 -22.89 11.91
C THR A 477 -16.72 -23.95 12.88
N VAL A 478 -15.54 -24.50 12.58
CA VAL A 478 -14.86 -25.42 13.49
C VAL A 478 -13.76 -24.67 14.24
N ARG A 479 -13.89 -24.60 15.57
CA ARG A 479 -12.89 -23.98 16.46
C ARG A 479 -11.99 -25.02 17.08
N LEU A 480 -10.71 -25.00 16.72
CA LEU A 480 -9.67 -25.83 17.30
C LEU A 480 -9.26 -25.27 18.66
N THR A 481 -9.63 -25.95 19.74
CA THR A 481 -9.38 -25.53 21.13
C THR A 481 -8.30 -26.34 21.83
N GLU A 482 -8.01 -27.55 21.35
CA GLU A 482 -7.02 -28.42 22.00
C GLU A 482 -5.60 -27.94 21.71
N ILE A 483 -4.84 -27.68 22.78
CA ILE A 483 -3.42 -27.33 22.69
C ILE A 483 -2.62 -28.61 22.87
N PHE A 484 -1.85 -28.98 21.84
CA PHE A 484 -1.09 -30.22 21.87
C PHE A 484 0.04 -30.18 22.92
N ARG A 485 0.39 -31.35 23.47
CA ARG A 485 1.36 -31.47 24.58
C ARG A 485 2.68 -30.75 24.33
N GLN A 486 3.23 -30.83 23.11
CA GLN A 486 4.46 -30.10 22.74
C GLN A 486 4.28 -28.58 22.82
N ALA A 487 3.14 -28.07 22.33
CA ALA A 487 2.79 -26.66 22.40
C ALA A 487 2.46 -26.20 23.83
N SER A 488 1.88 -27.06 24.68
CA SER A 488 1.59 -26.74 26.09
C SER A 488 2.85 -26.50 26.94
N GLN A 489 4.01 -26.97 26.48
CA GLN A 489 5.30 -26.72 27.13
C GLN A 489 5.88 -25.33 26.78
N SER A 490 5.38 -24.69 25.72
CA SER A 490 5.78 -23.35 25.30
C SER A 490 5.09 -22.29 26.16
N LEU A 491 5.86 -21.44 26.84
CA LEU A 491 5.31 -20.25 27.51
C LEU A 491 4.83 -19.22 26.48
N ILE A 492 5.36 -19.18 25.26
CA ILE A 492 4.83 -18.33 24.19
C ILE A 492 3.36 -18.68 23.94
N VAL A 493 3.07 -19.97 23.71
CA VAL A 493 1.69 -20.44 23.48
C VAL A 493 0.82 -20.20 24.69
N MET A 494 1.26 -20.61 25.89
CA MET A 494 0.46 -20.47 27.11
C MET A 494 0.19 -19.00 27.46
N ASN A 495 1.18 -18.11 27.32
CA ASN A 495 1.00 -16.68 27.54
C ASN A 495 0.11 -16.04 26.47
N ALA A 496 0.15 -16.49 25.21
CA ALA A 496 -0.78 -16.01 24.20
C ALA A 496 -2.24 -16.30 24.59
N HIS A 497 -2.54 -17.54 25.02
CA HIS A 497 -3.87 -17.90 25.51
C HIS A 497 -4.26 -17.12 26.77
N ALA A 498 -3.36 -16.95 27.73
CA ALA A 498 -3.60 -16.13 28.92
C ALA A 498 -3.96 -14.69 28.55
N VAL A 499 -3.14 -14.04 27.71
CA VAL A 499 -3.39 -12.67 27.22
C VAL A 499 -4.74 -12.57 26.53
N ASN A 500 -5.12 -13.53 25.70
CA ASN A 500 -6.40 -13.53 25.00
C ASN A 500 -7.59 -13.58 25.97
N HIS A 501 -7.49 -14.37 27.05
CA HIS A 501 -8.48 -14.43 28.13
C HIS A 501 -8.44 -13.22 29.07
N GLY A 502 -7.53 -12.27 28.87
CA GLY A 502 -7.37 -11.10 29.75
C GLY A 502 -6.58 -11.38 31.02
N GLU A 503 -5.85 -12.50 31.05
CA GLU A 503 -4.96 -12.88 32.14
C GLU A 503 -3.53 -12.38 31.86
N LEU A 504 -2.80 -12.03 32.92
CA LEU A 504 -1.43 -11.55 32.77
C LEU A 504 -0.50 -12.70 32.35
N PRO A 505 0.41 -12.46 31.40
CA PRO A 505 1.41 -13.45 31.03
C PRO A 505 2.34 -13.75 32.22
N VAL A 506 2.88 -14.97 32.27
CA VAL A 506 3.89 -15.36 33.26
C VAL A 506 5.22 -14.71 32.87
N LEU A 507 5.64 -13.69 33.62
CA LEU A 507 6.85 -12.89 33.34
C LEU A 507 8.09 -13.32 34.14
N ASN A 508 7.94 -14.16 35.15
CA ASN A 508 8.98 -14.47 36.14
C ASN A 508 9.74 -15.79 35.88
N ARG A 509 9.42 -16.51 34.81
CA ARG A 509 10.14 -17.72 34.42
C ARG A 509 11.23 -17.39 33.41
N THR A 510 12.39 -18.00 33.59
CA THR A 510 13.61 -17.75 32.78
C THR A 510 14.22 -19.03 32.21
N ASP A 511 13.52 -20.15 32.32
CA ASP A 511 13.97 -21.49 31.89
C ASP A 511 13.26 -21.96 30.60
N ARG A 512 12.54 -21.05 29.93
CA ARG A 512 11.59 -21.36 28.84
C ARG A 512 11.81 -20.39 27.66
N ASP A 513 10.92 -20.43 26.69
CA ASP A 513 10.93 -19.68 25.43
C ASP A 513 10.35 -18.24 25.52
N PHE A 514 9.86 -17.81 26.69
CA PHE A 514 9.34 -16.46 26.92
C PHE A 514 10.10 -15.78 28.06
N PHE A 515 10.65 -14.60 27.80
CA PHE A 515 11.37 -13.81 28.80
C PHE A 515 10.85 -12.37 28.89
N PHE A 516 10.91 -11.81 30.09
CA PHE A 516 10.64 -10.40 30.32
C PHE A 516 11.86 -9.71 30.93
N LEU A 517 12.35 -8.66 30.26
CA LEU A 517 13.45 -7.83 30.71
C LEU A 517 12.92 -6.45 31.09
N ARG A 518 12.70 -6.27 32.38
CA ARG A 518 12.17 -5.02 32.95
C ARG A 518 13.10 -3.84 32.67
N ARG A 519 12.59 -2.80 32.01
CA ARG A 519 13.25 -1.51 31.76
C ARG A 519 12.21 -0.40 31.87
N ARG A 520 12.42 0.50 32.83
CA ARG A 520 11.54 1.65 33.12
C ARG A 520 12.04 2.96 32.52
N ASP A 521 13.09 2.87 31.72
CA ASP A 521 13.70 3.99 31.02
C ASP A 521 13.76 3.65 29.52
N PRO A 522 13.28 4.55 28.64
CA PRO A 522 13.18 4.29 27.20
C PRO A 522 14.55 4.12 26.54
N GLU A 523 15.57 4.84 26.97
CA GLU A 523 16.93 4.67 26.46
C GLU A 523 17.47 3.27 26.82
N ALA A 524 17.28 2.86 28.08
CA ALA A 524 17.66 1.53 28.54
C ALA A 524 16.91 0.40 27.81
N VAL A 525 15.66 0.62 27.37
CA VAL A 525 14.93 -0.31 26.48
C VAL A 525 15.68 -0.46 25.16
N VAL A 526 15.97 0.65 24.46
CA VAL A 526 16.63 0.64 23.16
C VAL A 526 18.02 0.00 23.24
N GLN A 527 18.83 0.39 24.24
CA GLN A 527 20.16 -0.19 24.46
C GLN A 527 20.11 -1.69 24.74
N THR A 528 19.13 -2.15 25.54
CA THR A 528 18.97 -3.58 25.84
C THR A 528 18.59 -4.37 24.59
N ILE A 529 17.66 -3.85 23.78
CA ILE A 529 17.26 -4.46 22.50
C ILE A 529 18.45 -4.54 21.54
N ALA A 530 19.21 -3.46 21.38
CA ALA A 530 20.40 -3.43 20.55
C ALA A 530 21.44 -4.48 20.99
N GLN A 531 21.68 -4.60 22.30
CA GLN A 531 22.61 -5.59 22.84
C GLN A 531 22.14 -7.03 22.64
N LEU A 532 20.82 -7.29 22.74
CA LEU A 532 20.23 -8.60 22.48
C LEU A 532 20.47 -9.04 21.04
N CYS A 533 20.18 -8.16 20.08
CA CYS A 533 20.37 -8.43 18.65
C CYS A 533 21.85 -8.59 18.27
N GLN A 534 22.72 -7.73 18.79
CA GLN A 534 24.13 -7.70 18.39
C GLN A 534 24.95 -8.84 19.01
N THR A 535 24.72 -9.16 20.30
CA THR A 535 25.64 -10.00 21.06
C THR A 535 24.98 -11.13 21.82
N ARG A 536 23.98 -10.86 22.67
CA ARG A 536 23.50 -11.86 23.64
C ARG A 536 22.85 -13.06 22.95
N LEU A 537 21.95 -12.83 21.99
CA LEU A 537 21.26 -13.91 21.29
C LEU A 537 22.16 -14.66 20.31
N PRO A 538 22.98 -13.99 19.47
CA PRO A 538 23.93 -14.69 18.62
C PRO A 538 24.98 -15.50 19.39
N LYS A 539 25.57 -14.95 20.47
CA LYS A 539 26.66 -15.63 21.20
C LYS A 539 26.17 -16.70 22.17
N ASN A 540 25.10 -16.43 22.92
CA ASN A 540 24.69 -17.31 24.02
C ASN A 540 23.62 -18.34 23.58
N MET A 541 22.87 -18.05 22.52
CA MET A 541 21.76 -18.90 22.05
C MET A 541 21.91 -19.34 20.59
N GLY A 542 22.95 -18.89 19.88
CA GLY A 542 23.19 -19.27 18.49
C GLY A 542 22.12 -18.78 17.51
N ILE A 543 21.37 -17.73 17.87
CA ILE A 543 20.33 -17.14 17.01
C ILE A 543 20.97 -15.99 16.23
N PRO A 544 21.17 -16.11 14.92
CA PRO A 544 21.80 -15.05 14.13
C PRO A 544 20.90 -13.82 14.06
N ALA A 545 21.50 -12.63 13.97
CA ALA A 545 20.76 -11.37 13.96
C ALA A 545 19.73 -11.26 12.82
N THR A 546 19.97 -11.96 11.71
CA THR A 546 19.06 -12.03 10.55
C THR A 546 17.75 -12.74 10.86
N GLU A 547 17.72 -13.63 11.86
CA GLU A 547 16.54 -14.39 12.29
C GLU A 547 15.82 -13.76 13.49
N ILE A 548 16.31 -12.61 13.96
CA ILE A 548 15.71 -11.83 15.05
C ILE A 548 14.85 -10.72 14.45
N GLN A 549 13.61 -10.60 14.92
CA GLN A 549 12.74 -9.48 14.60
C GLN A 549 12.46 -8.63 15.83
N VAL A 550 12.71 -7.33 15.74
CA VAL A 550 12.24 -6.37 16.76
C VAL A 550 10.86 -5.86 16.37
N LEU A 551 9.91 -5.92 17.31
CA LEU A 551 8.55 -5.41 17.15
C LEU A 551 8.28 -4.26 18.11
N SER A 552 7.56 -3.24 17.64
CA SER A 552 7.05 -2.16 18.48
C SER A 552 5.59 -1.83 18.14
N PRO A 553 4.74 -1.50 19.13
CA PRO A 553 3.37 -1.05 18.87
C PRO A 553 3.31 0.29 18.12
N THR A 554 4.37 1.11 18.20
CA THR A 554 4.39 2.49 17.68
C THR A 554 5.54 2.73 16.71
N ARG A 555 5.30 3.60 15.72
CA ARG A 555 6.33 4.12 14.81
C ARG A 555 7.12 5.28 15.44
N LYS A 556 6.43 6.13 16.19
CA LYS A 556 6.96 7.38 16.80
C LYS A 556 7.36 7.14 18.27
N GLY A 557 8.17 8.04 18.80
CA GLY A 557 8.68 7.98 20.19
C GLY A 557 10.02 7.26 20.29
N GLU A 558 10.63 7.33 21.47
CA GLU A 558 11.98 6.82 21.74
C GLU A 558 12.08 5.30 21.61
N THR A 559 11.01 4.56 21.90
CA THR A 559 10.93 3.12 21.70
C THR A 559 10.13 2.74 20.45
N GLY A 560 9.90 3.71 19.56
CA GLY A 560 9.22 3.49 18.28
C GLY A 560 10.15 2.88 17.23
N THR A 561 9.56 2.30 16.18
CA THR A 561 10.32 1.63 15.12
C THR A 561 11.36 2.53 14.47
N LYS A 562 11.10 3.84 14.31
CA LYS A 562 12.08 4.79 13.75
C LYS A 562 13.38 4.81 14.56
N ASN A 563 13.28 5.03 15.87
CA ASN A 563 14.47 5.11 16.74
C ASN A 563 15.15 3.74 16.91
N LEU A 564 14.35 2.68 17.05
CA LEU A 564 14.86 1.31 17.14
C LEU A 564 15.66 0.93 15.89
N ASN A 565 15.17 1.27 14.68
CA ASN A 565 15.90 0.99 13.45
C ASN A 565 17.24 1.72 13.37
N LEU A 566 17.31 3.00 13.75
CA LEU A 566 18.56 3.75 13.80
C LEU A 566 19.57 3.11 14.77
N ALA A 567 19.12 2.77 15.98
CA ALA A 567 19.96 2.12 16.98
C ALA A 567 20.43 0.73 16.55
N LEU A 568 19.54 -0.06 15.94
CA LEU A 568 19.85 -1.41 15.45
C LEU A 568 20.81 -1.36 14.26
N GLN A 569 20.60 -0.46 13.31
CA GLN A 569 21.50 -0.29 12.18
C GLN A 569 22.92 0.05 12.65
N ALA A 570 23.05 0.96 13.62
CA ALA A 570 24.35 1.37 14.15
C ALA A 570 25.16 0.20 14.74
N VAL A 571 24.50 -0.82 15.29
CA VAL A 571 25.16 -1.96 15.93
C VAL A 571 25.24 -3.21 15.05
N LEU A 572 24.28 -3.41 14.14
CA LEU A 572 24.18 -4.59 13.27
C LEU A 572 24.85 -4.39 11.92
N ASN A 573 24.82 -3.17 11.37
CA ASN A 573 25.45 -2.84 10.10
C ASN A 573 26.19 -1.50 10.18
N PRO A 574 27.21 -1.32 11.04
CA PRO A 574 27.88 -0.03 11.22
C PRO A 574 28.53 0.51 9.93
N PRO A 575 28.73 1.85 9.81
CA PRO A 575 29.49 2.43 8.71
C PRO A 575 30.90 1.84 8.62
N ALA A 576 31.34 1.53 7.41
CA ALA A 576 32.68 1.01 7.14
C ALA A 576 33.19 1.53 5.79
N ALA A 577 34.50 1.72 5.64
CA ALA A 577 35.09 2.33 4.44
C ALA A 577 34.79 1.59 3.12
N GLY A 578 34.48 0.29 3.18
CA GLY A 578 34.13 -0.52 2.01
C GLY A 578 32.63 -0.70 1.76
N LYS A 579 31.76 -0.05 2.55
CA LYS A 579 30.30 -0.12 2.38
C LYS A 579 29.78 1.21 1.88
N LYS A 580 29.10 1.19 0.75
CA LYS A 580 28.42 2.40 0.25
C LYS A 580 27.14 2.65 1.05
N GLU A 581 26.75 3.92 1.14
CA GLU A 581 25.55 4.35 1.82
C GLU A 581 24.93 5.61 1.17
N LYS A 582 23.61 5.68 1.15
CA LYS A 582 22.85 6.82 0.64
C LYS A 582 21.90 7.31 1.72
N ARG A 583 22.04 8.57 2.12
CA ARG A 583 21.08 9.23 3.02
C ARG A 583 19.83 9.63 2.26
N TYR A 584 18.67 9.31 2.83
CA TYR A 584 17.36 9.73 2.33
C TYR A 584 16.40 9.95 3.51
N GLY A 585 15.85 11.16 3.60
CA GLY A 585 15.03 11.57 4.75
C GLY A 585 15.75 11.40 6.08
N ASP A 586 15.11 10.66 6.99
CA ASP A 586 15.61 10.38 8.34
C ASP A 586 16.61 9.22 8.41
N PHE A 587 16.76 8.43 7.34
CA PHE A 587 17.55 7.21 7.34
C PHE A 587 18.77 7.31 6.43
N SER A 588 19.76 6.47 6.71
CA SER A 588 20.85 6.20 5.78
C SER A 588 20.72 4.76 5.34
N PHE A 589 20.59 4.52 4.04
CA PHE A 589 20.51 3.18 3.46
C PHE A 589 21.92 2.73 3.10
N ARG A 590 22.36 1.59 3.65
CA ARG A 590 23.72 1.07 3.51
C ARG A 590 23.69 -0.32 2.90
N GLU A 591 24.72 -0.67 2.13
CA GLU A 591 24.91 -2.05 1.68
C GLU A 591 24.90 -3.03 2.87
N GLY A 592 24.10 -4.09 2.74
CA GLY A 592 23.79 -5.06 3.79
C GLY A 592 22.63 -4.67 4.72
N ASP A 593 22.01 -3.50 4.54
CA ASP A 593 20.83 -3.13 5.32
C ASP A 593 19.63 -4.00 4.97
N ARG A 594 18.89 -4.36 6.01
CA ARG A 594 17.58 -4.99 5.85
C ARG A 594 16.54 -3.90 5.69
N VAL A 595 15.79 -3.93 4.58
CA VAL A 595 14.79 -2.92 4.23
C VAL A 595 13.45 -3.56 3.92
N MET A 596 12.37 -2.79 4.02
CA MET A 596 11.01 -3.20 3.73
C MET A 596 10.36 -2.21 2.78
N GLN A 597 9.68 -2.73 1.77
CA GLN A 597 8.82 -1.93 0.92
C GLN A 597 7.58 -1.51 1.71
N ILE A 598 7.23 -0.22 1.69
CA ILE A 598 6.13 0.32 2.50
C ILE A 598 4.87 0.71 1.73
N ARG A 599 4.93 0.63 0.40
CA ARG A 599 3.82 0.86 -0.53
C ARG A 599 3.90 -0.15 -1.65
N ASN A 600 2.77 -0.61 -2.17
CA ASN A 600 2.82 -1.44 -3.37
C ASN A 600 3.34 -0.58 -4.51
N ASN A 601 4.42 -1.01 -5.16
CA ASN A 601 4.92 -0.37 -6.36
C ASN A 601 5.03 -1.45 -7.43
N TYR A 602 4.15 -1.34 -8.41
CA TYR A 602 3.94 -2.35 -9.45
C TYR A 602 4.88 -2.16 -10.64
N ASP A 603 5.55 -1.00 -10.74
CA ASP A 603 6.41 -0.63 -11.86
C ASP A 603 7.86 -1.09 -11.67
N ILE A 604 8.25 -1.40 -10.43
CA ILE A 604 9.59 -1.88 -10.11
C ILE A 604 9.83 -3.22 -10.79
N LEU A 605 10.73 -3.20 -11.78
CA LEU A 605 11.23 -4.39 -12.44
C LEU A 605 12.15 -5.16 -11.51
N TRP A 606 11.96 -6.46 -11.44
CA TRP A 606 12.88 -7.36 -10.76
C TRP A 606 13.33 -8.48 -11.68
N LYS A 607 14.55 -8.97 -11.43
CA LYS A 607 15.16 -10.11 -12.13
C LYS A 607 15.59 -11.15 -11.11
N ASN A 608 15.46 -12.42 -11.46
CA ASN A 608 16.03 -13.48 -10.66
C ASN A 608 17.58 -13.45 -10.75
N PRO A 609 18.31 -13.71 -9.65
CA PRO A 609 19.78 -13.74 -9.64
C PRO A 609 20.38 -14.72 -10.65
N ASN A 610 19.64 -15.76 -11.02
CA ASN A 610 20.04 -16.78 -12.00
C ASN A 610 19.78 -16.38 -13.46
N GLY A 611 19.24 -15.19 -13.72
CA GLY A 611 18.92 -14.67 -15.06
C GLY A 611 17.71 -15.33 -15.73
N LEU A 612 17.04 -16.29 -15.06
CA LEU A 612 15.89 -17.03 -15.56
C LEU A 612 14.64 -16.56 -14.80
N GLY A 613 13.97 -15.55 -15.35
CA GLY A 613 12.76 -14.97 -14.77
C GLY A 613 12.93 -13.48 -14.49
N ALA A 614 12.00 -12.70 -15.02
CA ALA A 614 11.84 -11.28 -14.75
C ALA A 614 10.36 -11.01 -14.56
N GLY A 615 10.04 -10.02 -13.75
CA GLY A 615 8.69 -9.56 -13.53
C GLY A 615 8.69 -8.12 -13.05
N THR A 616 7.50 -7.63 -12.77
CA THR A 616 7.28 -6.31 -12.21
C THR A 616 6.59 -6.43 -10.86
N GLY A 617 6.78 -5.43 -10.02
CA GLY A 617 6.09 -5.25 -8.76
C GLY A 617 6.83 -5.77 -7.53
N ILE A 618 6.99 -4.88 -6.55
CA ILE A 618 7.36 -5.18 -5.17
C ILE A 618 6.25 -4.67 -4.25
N PHE A 619 5.84 -5.49 -3.28
CA PHE A 619 4.63 -5.25 -2.50
C PHE A 619 4.94 -4.76 -1.09
N ASN A 620 4.01 -4.00 -0.53
CA ASN A 620 4.09 -3.52 0.85
C ASN A 620 4.25 -4.69 1.83
N GLY A 621 5.28 -4.63 2.67
CA GLY A 621 5.65 -5.67 3.62
C GLY A 621 6.69 -6.68 3.11
N ASP A 622 7.05 -6.63 1.83
CA ASP A 622 8.21 -7.37 1.32
C ASP A 622 9.48 -6.83 2.01
N ILE A 623 10.33 -7.74 2.48
CA ILE A 623 11.59 -7.38 3.18
C ILE A 623 12.70 -7.93 2.31
N GLY A 624 13.67 -7.09 2.03
CA GLY A 624 14.86 -7.44 1.29
C GLY A 624 16.13 -6.96 1.97
N VAL A 625 17.25 -7.21 1.31
CA VAL A 625 18.56 -6.74 1.73
C VAL A 625 19.15 -5.88 0.62
N ILE A 626 19.70 -4.72 0.98
CA ILE A 626 20.44 -3.90 0.02
C ILE A 626 21.72 -4.64 -0.33
N VAL A 627 21.86 -5.05 -1.58
CA VAL A 627 23.05 -5.79 -2.05
C VAL A 627 24.08 -4.88 -2.71
N GLN A 628 23.65 -3.75 -3.28
CA GLN A 628 24.54 -2.84 -4.00
C GLN A 628 23.97 -1.41 -3.99
N ILE A 629 24.85 -0.43 -3.85
CA ILE A 629 24.56 0.98 -4.11
C ILE A 629 25.52 1.48 -5.19
N ASP A 630 24.99 2.13 -6.21
CA ASP A 630 25.77 2.70 -7.30
C ASP A 630 25.49 4.20 -7.41
N TYR A 631 26.53 5.01 -7.20
CA TYR A 631 26.44 6.46 -7.28
C TYR A 631 26.58 7.00 -8.70
N GLU A 632 27.13 6.21 -9.64
CA GLU A 632 27.25 6.63 -11.04
C GLU A 632 25.92 6.51 -11.76
N THR A 633 25.18 5.44 -11.46
CA THR A 633 23.84 5.20 -12.00
C THR A 633 22.72 5.69 -11.08
N GLU A 634 23.04 6.12 -9.86
CA GLU A 634 22.10 6.54 -8.81
C GLU A 634 21.05 5.47 -8.45
N LEU A 635 21.47 4.21 -8.45
CA LEU A 635 20.63 3.05 -8.17
C LEU A 635 21.00 2.37 -6.85
N VAL A 636 19.98 1.82 -6.18
CA VAL A 636 20.08 0.87 -5.07
C VAL A 636 19.47 -0.45 -5.52
N THR A 637 20.26 -1.52 -5.47
CA THR A 637 19.76 -2.86 -5.75
C THR A 637 19.37 -3.54 -4.43
N VAL A 638 18.12 -3.99 -4.35
CA VAL A 638 17.57 -4.71 -3.19
C VAL A 638 17.19 -6.12 -3.62
N ASP A 639 17.59 -7.11 -2.82
CA ASP A 639 17.25 -8.52 -3.03
C ASP A 639 16.09 -8.91 -2.09
N PHE A 640 14.92 -9.18 -2.67
CA PHE A 640 13.69 -9.61 -1.99
C PHE A 640 13.46 -11.11 -2.21
N ASP A 641 14.18 -11.96 -1.47
CA ASP A 641 14.07 -13.43 -1.57
C ASP A 641 14.17 -13.92 -3.04
N ASP A 642 15.33 -13.71 -3.67
CA ASP A 642 15.63 -14.06 -5.07
C ASP A 642 14.95 -13.18 -6.13
N LYS A 643 14.43 -12.02 -5.74
CA LYS A 643 14.01 -10.96 -6.66
C LYS A 643 14.92 -9.75 -6.49
N ARG A 644 15.83 -9.53 -7.44
CA ARG A 644 16.67 -8.32 -7.45
C ARG A 644 15.93 -7.20 -8.14
N ALA A 645 15.53 -6.21 -7.35
CA ALA A 645 14.87 -5.00 -7.79
C ALA A 645 15.85 -3.81 -7.73
N GLU A 646 15.77 -2.94 -8.73
CA GLU A 646 16.57 -1.73 -8.81
C GLU A 646 15.71 -0.51 -8.46
N TYR A 647 16.14 0.28 -7.49
CA TYR A 647 15.49 1.49 -7.02
C TYR A 647 16.35 2.67 -7.39
N ALA A 648 15.77 3.66 -8.07
CA ALA A 648 16.41 4.97 -8.14
C ALA A 648 16.44 5.63 -6.74
N PHE A 649 17.40 6.53 -6.51
CA PHE A 649 17.58 7.16 -5.20
C PHE A 649 16.36 7.93 -4.67
N ASP A 650 15.50 8.41 -5.56
CA ASP A 650 14.24 9.10 -5.21
C ASP A 650 13.14 8.14 -4.75
N LEU A 651 13.13 6.90 -5.26
CA LEU A 651 12.25 5.82 -4.81
C LEU A 651 12.63 5.25 -3.43
N LEU A 652 13.75 5.69 -2.83
CA LEU A 652 14.11 5.30 -1.46
C LEU A 652 13.08 5.74 -0.41
N GLY A 653 12.19 6.69 -0.74
CA GLY A 653 11.04 7.04 0.10
C GLY A 653 10.01 5.93 0.27
N GLU A 654 10.05 4.90 -0.60
CA GLU A 654 9.20 3.72 -0.51
C GLU A 654 9.82 2.56 0.28
N LEU A 655 11.07 2.73 0.72
CA LEU A 655 11.77 1.78 1.57
C LEU A 655 11.88 2.30 3.00
N GLU A 656 11.82 1.39 3.96
CA GLU A 656 12.17 1.67 5.35
C GLU A 656 13.11 0.60 5.89
N PRO A 657 14.06 0.93 6.78
CA PRO A 657 14.81 -0.08 7.49
C PRO A 657 13.88 -1.04 8.23
N ALA A 658 14.22 -2.34 8.20
CA ALA A 658 13.37 -3.43 8.63
C ALA A 658 13.93 -4.23 9.81
N TYR A 659 14.91 -3.69 10.55
CA TYR A 659 15.41 -4.29 11.79
C TYR A 659 14.35 -4.31 12.88
N ALA A 660 13.58 -3.21 12.96
CA ALA A 660 12.39 -3.07 13.77
C ALA A 660 11.18 -2.74 12.88
N MET A 661 10.03 -3.34 13.19
CA MET A 661 8.78 -3.05 12.48
C MET A 661 7.59 -2.96 13.44
N THR A 662 6.50 -2.36 12.95
CA THR A 662 5.28 -2.29 13.73
C THR A 662 4.59 -3.64 13.75
N ILE A 663 3.87 -3.97 14.83
CA ILE A 663 3.16 -5.25 14.96
C ILE A 663 2.18 -5.50 13.79
N HIS A 664 1.48 -4.45 13.31
CA HIS A 664 0.62 -4.53 12.12
C HIS A 664 1.38 -5.01 10.88
N LYS A 665 2.54 -4.42 10.58
CA LYS A 665 3.41 -4.83 9.46
C LYS A 665 4.01 -6.24 9.61
N SER A 666 3.95 -6.85 10.81
CA SER A 666 4.42 -8.22 11.04
C SER A 666 3.34 -9.30 10.85
N GLN A 667 2.08 -8.92 10.57
CA GLN A 667 1.00 -9.87 10.30
C GLN A 667 1.37 -10.81 9.14
N GLY A 668 0.96 -12.07 9.23
CA GLY A 668 1.31 -13.12 8.26
C GLY A 668 2.78 -13.58 8.28
N SER A 669 3.64 -12.96 9.10
CA SER A 669 5.05 -13.34 9.26
C SER A 669 5.28 -14.15 10.54
N GLU A 670 6.28 -15.02 10.56
CA GLU A 670 6.78 -15.64 11.77
C GLU A 670 8.31 -15.56 11.79
N TYR A 671 8.88 -15.38 12.98
CA TYR A 671 10.31 -15.25 13.17
C TYR A 671 10.77 -16.25 14.22
N ARG A 672 12.00 -16.73 14.07
CA ARG A 672 12.62 -17.65 15.03
C ARG A 672 12.65 -17.01 16.42
N ALA A 673 13.16 -15.77 16.50
CA ALA A 673 13.15 -14.97 17.70
C ALA A 673 12.49 -13.61 17.48
N VAL A 674 11.65 -13.20 18.44
CA VAL A 674 11.02 -11.88 18.47
C VAL A 674 11.45 -11.14 19.72
N ILE A 675 11.75 -9.85 19.57
CA ILE A 675 11.97 -8.93 20.68
C ILE A 675 10.87 -7.86 20.63
N LEU A 676 9.99 -7.84 21.63
CA LEU A 676 8.92 -6.86 21.73
C LEU A 676 9.35 -5.68 22.61
N SER A 677 9.32 -4.48 22.07
CA SER A 677 9.44 -3.25 22.83
C SER A 677 8.09 -2.86 23.44
N ALA A 678 7.97 -2.93 24.78
CA ALA A 678 6.73 -2.68 25.51
C ALA A 678 6.90 -1.53 26.50
N PHE A 679 6.88 -0.29 26.01
CA PHE A 679 7.15 0.90 26.85
C PHE A 679 6.05 1.97 26.78
N ALA A 680 6.00 2.79 25.73
CA ALA A 680 5.01 3.85 25.63
C ALA A 680 4.33 3.83 24.25
N GLY A 681 3.06 4.21 24.23
CA GLY A 681 2.27 4.24 23.01
C GLY A 681 0.86 4.77 23.25
N SER A 682 0.16 5.08 22.17
CA SER A 682 -1.24 5.48 22.22
C SER A 682 -2.09 4.33 22.80
N PRO A 683 -3.06 4.60 23.69
CA PRO A 683 -4.01 3.59 24.18
C PRO A 683 -4.80 2.89 23.05
N TYR A 684 -4.90 3.52 21.87
CA TYR A 684 -5.49 2.93 20.68
C TYR A 684 -4.64 1.81 20.05
N LEU A 685 -3.32 1.80 20.29
CA LEU A 685 -2.38 0.79 19.80
C LEU A 685 -1.97 -0.20 20.89
N LEU A 686 -2.09 0.18 22.17
CA LEU A 686 -1.78 -0.68 23.30
C LEU A 686 -2.98 -1.54 23.70
N THR A 687 -3.42 -2.42 22.80
CA THR A 687 -4.58 -3.30 23.00
C THR A 687 -4.14 -4.76 23.23
N ARG A 688 -5.07 -5.57 23.74
CA ARG A 688 -4.89 -7.00 23.95
C ARG A 688 -4.56 -7.73 22.65
N SER A 689 -5.25 -7.41 21.55
CA SER A 689 -5.02 -8.04 20.24
C SER A 689 -3.64 -7.72 19.68
N VAL A 690 -3.14 -6.49 19.87
CA VAL A 690 -1.78 -6.11 19.47
C VAL A 690 -0.74 -6.93 20.24
N LEU A 691 -0.91 -7.09 21.56
CA LEU A 691 -0.01 -7.92 22.36
C LEU A 691 -0.08 -9.39 21.95
N TYR A 692 -1.29 -9.94 21.77
CA TYR A 692 -1.51 -11.31 21.32
C TYR A 692 -0.85 -11.57 19.95
N THR A 693 -1.06 -10.68 18.97
CA THR A 693 -0.42 -10.79 17.65
C THR A 693 1.09 -10.75 17.78
N ALA A 694 1.67 -9.85 18.57
CA ALA A 694 3.12 -9.79 18.79
C ALA A 694 3.69 -11.08 19.38
N ILE A 695 2.99 -11.67 20.37
CA ILE A 695 3.42 -12.94 21.00
C ILE A 695 3.43 -14.06 19.98
N THR A 696 2.37 -14.17 19.16
CA THR A 696 2.22 -15.25 18.16
C THR A 696 3.16 -15.14 16.96
N ARG A 697 3.93 -14.05 16.81
CA ARG A 697 4.96 -13.95 15.76
C ARG A 697 6.23 -14.77 16.08
N ALA A 698 6.43 -15.16 17.34
CA ALA A 698 7.62 -15.88 17.78
C ALA A 698 7.45 -17.40 17.65
N ARG A 699 8.40 -18.07 17.00
CA ARG A 699 8.43 -19.53 16.88
C ARG A 699 9.17 -20.22 18.03
N GLU A 700 10.37 -19.74 18.36
CA GLU A 700 11.25 -20.40 19.34
C GLU A 700 11.55 -19.53 20.56
N LEU A 701 11.56 -18.20 20.40
CA LEU A 701 11.94 -17.29 21.48
C LEU A 701 11.21 -15.96 21.39
N LEU A 702 10.62 -15.54 22.50
CA LEU A 702 10.07 -14.20 22.67
C LEU A 702 10.71 -13.51 23.88
N ILE A 703 11.25 -12.31 23.65
CA ILE A 703 11.77 -11.45 24.72
C ILE A 703 11.01 -10.15 24.72
N VAL A 704 10.33 -9.84 25.80
CA VAL A 704 9.68 -8.55 25.99
C VAL A 704 10.60 -7.64 26.80
N VAL A 705 10.89 -6.44 26.28
CA VAL A 705 11.75 -5.44 26.93
C VAL A 705 10.93 -4.18 27.20
N GLY A 706 10.78 -3.81 28.46
CA GLY A 706 10.02 -2.62 28.85
C GLY A 706 9.37 -2.73 30.22
N ASP A 707 8.19 -2.13 30.37
CA ASP A 707 7.49 -2.00 31.65
C ASP A 707 6.32 -2.99 31.75
N GLU A 708 6.26 -3.74 32.84
CA GLU A 708 5.18 -4.68 33.13
C GLU A 708 3.82 -4.00 33.29
N GLU A 709 3.78 -2.73 33.72
CA GLU A 709 2.55 -1.96 33.85
C GLU A 709 1.88 -1.73 32.48
N VAL A 710 2.69 -1.59 31.44
CA VAL A 710 2.26 -1.40 30.04
C VAL A 710 1.68 -2.70 29.50
N LEU A 711 2.34 -3.84 29.76
CA LEU A 711 1.79 -5.15 29.42
C LEU A 711 0.46 -5.38 30.12
N ALA A 712 0.37 -5.07 31.41
CA ALA A 712 -0.87 -5.21 32.16
C ALA A 712 -1.98 -4.29 31.62
N ALA A 713 -1.63 -3.07 31.18
CA ALA A 713 -2.56 -2.17 30.51
C ALA A 713 -3.04 -2.75 29.16
N MET A 714 -2.15 -3.29 28.34
CA MET A 714 -2.50 -3.94 27.07
C MET A 714 -3.45 -5.12 27.28
N VAL A 715 -3.17 -6.00 28.26
CA VAL A 715 -4.01 -7.16 28.59
C VAL A 715 -5.42 -6.73 29.01
N ARG A 716 -5.53 -5.69 29.85
CA ARG A 716 -6.83 -5.15 30.29
C ARG A 716 -7.58 -4.44 29.18
N ASN A 717 -6.87 -3.87 28.21
CA ASN A 717 -7.45 -3.12 27.10
C ASN A 717 -8.00 -4.06 26.02
N ASP A 718 -9.20 -4.58 26.26
CA ASP A 718 -9.96 -5.41 25.32
C ASP A 718 -10.64 -4.60 24.20
N ARG A 719 -10.32 -3.30 24.06
CA ARG A 719 -10.90 -2.40 23.08
C ARG A 719 -10.64 -2.94 21.68
N ARG A 720 -11.56 -3.74 21.19
CA ARG A 720 -11.67 -4.11 19.77
C ARG A 720 -12.05 -2.86 19.02
N GLN A 721 -11.38 -2.55 17.91
CA GLN A 721 -11.83 -1.49 17.01
C GLN A 721 -13.28 -1.80 16.63
N LYS A 722 -14.23 -1.01 17.16
CA LYS A 722 -15.63 -1.11 16.76
C LYS A 722 -15.74 -0.52 15.37
N ARG A 723 -15.73 -1.39 14.37
CA ARG A 723 -15.99 -1.04 12.98
C ARG A 723 -17.50 -0.99 12.76
N TYR A 724 -17.92 -0.06 11.91
CA TYR A 724 -19.29 -0.02 11.42
C TYR A 724 -19.32 -0.91 10.19
N SER A 725 -20.02 -2.04 10.29
CA SER A 725 -20.28 -2.95 9.18
C SER A 725 -21.65 -3.58 9.36
N GLY A 726 -22.40 -3.68 8.25
CA GLY A 726 -23.73 -4.29 8.22
C GLY A 726 -23.69 -5.78 7.92
N LEU A 727 -22.54 -6.32 7.50
CA LEU A 727 -22.43 -7.70 7.01
C LEU A 727 -22.97 -8.74 7.99
N LYS A 728 -22.58 -8.65 9.27
CA LYS A 728 -23.06 -9.58 10.31
C LYS A 728 -24.60 -9.60 10.38
N LEU A 729 -25.21 -8.42 10.40
CA LEU A 729 -26.65 -8.26 10.57
C LEU A 729 -27.40 -8.74 9.31
N ARG A 730 -26.90 -8.39 8.12
CA ARG A 730 -27.45 -8.87 6.85
C ARG A 730 -27.44 -10.41 6.76
N LEU A 731 -26.33 -11.04 7.19
CA LEU A 731 -26.25 -12.50 7.29
C LEU A 731 -27.26 -13.06 8.30
N GLU A 732 -27.41 -12.43 9.47
CA GLU A 732 -28.37 -12.84 10.50
C GLU A 732 -29.83 -12.73 10.02
N GLU A 733 -30.17 -11.70 9.26
CA GLU A 733 -31.50 -11.47 8.70
C GLU A 733 -31.81 -12.41 7.53
N GLY A 734 -30.80 -12.89 6.81
CA GLY A 734 -30.97 -13.76 5.64
C GLY A 734 -31.58 -13.03 4.44
N THR A 735 -31.52 -11.70 4.46
CA THR A 735 -31.87 -10.82 3.35
C THR A 735 -30.79 -10.94 2.27
N ALA A 736 -31.16 -11.61 1.18
CA ALA A 736 -30.35 -11.80 -0.02
C ALA A 736 -30.70 -10.77 -1.09
#